data_AF-A0A523UZ78-F1
#
_entry.id   AF-A0A523UZ78-F1
#
_cell.length_a   1.000
_cell.length_b   1.000
_cell.length_c   1.000
_cell.angle_alpha   90.00
_cell.angle_beta   90.00
_cell.angle_gamma   90.00
#
_symmetry.space_group_name_H-M   'P 1'
#
loop_
_entity.id
_entity.type
_entity.pdbx_description
1 polymer ?
#
loop_
_entity_poly.entity_id
_entity_poly.type
_entity_poly.pdbx_seq_one_letter_code
_entity_poly.pdbx_strand_id
1 'polypeptide(L)'
;MTEIKVNEMKYRRGIINLCEKPWSLWCDREASWKDDSVYLPGEFNLKSLPLNPPTIGWERMYNKEGVKDDVKEVSLPSTVEEHFWGKYESRNYDQAEYFFAHNDSEVSNGIYQGVSWWWRKVFVPKRWEGKRLRIEFPGARLRAEVYLNEQLVGYNIIAETPFEVDITDAVQYGEENWLAVRITNPGGRLDWPDFDLEDLGVSPLRWGDYELPLSHGFGGLDTGIKLIAIDPVWVEDIFIKNKPQIRQITVQTTIRNALKETLKGNLTISIFPKNHPENIEWKHTANEINLKPGKAVFSYPASMPEAKIWNLEDPNLYTIRVKLSVGDKEIIDTKEQDFGFRWFEARGLGKDAKLHLNGKRIVLRSAISWGFWPLNGLFPTEELAEKEVKVAKALGLNMLNFHRNIGRSQVLQKHDEMGLLRYEEPGAGCFSWSESEFTRKYEKEKIRRMVLRDRNHPSLIIYCIQNEQVKVPPDNPYVKEIMNLVHKLDPTRIVILKSAWSEALPSSFGPEYGQGNAFFLPYDDTYYHDDGTGWCGWYDQHTVGGPGIYRDSLYNGPHDFSHRSDNKGEIVFWGEVLGVGTPDNLGAIHKFYQENPGIGGYNRPDHLEWWAAYDRFLDEKNFRKAFPTVGDLTTSIGNKSYYFWGRIIENIRICNENDGMAISGWESTPIENHCGLVDVFRNFKGDPELIKYYTRPLYLAIKSRNLVLEKGGSLVSDVYIVNEVGLSGSCRLEFQVVSPDGKVLHEMGWKIKVEGGDTYGELLKEGIISSCYSLPGYYSLKACLKTGGKEKVEGREEIFVIDWQSLQLPENGAILESGNSISEFLSKKKSLSLPDYSSKLKPLDYILVGGRSPGAVKVEKELLNRVAQDGTTLILIANDRQIAKGWASTLAKKKVMGFKGMVGPARASWMGSWYLVKEHPLFESLPVNTAFSWEYQTDVRGLGDFFKDTDIYGADGMLLEGKNVEHVVGYSHGHDRRIGTAVAVISYGKGKIILSNIVGFCDALTDSNSPLHTAVARRLLCNFIQFA
;
A
#
# COMPACT_ATOMS: atom_id res chain seq x y z
N MET A 1 -28.76 -14.30 -25.53
CA MET A 1 -29.84 -14.53 -24.54
C MET A 1 -30.91 -15.39 -25.20
N THR A 2 -30.72 -16.70 -25.20
CA THR A 2 -31.63 -17.70 -25.76
C THR A 2 -32.41 -18.32 -24.61
N GLU A 3 -33.75 -18.35 -24.74
CA GLU A 3 -34.77 -19.01 -23.93
C GLU A 3 -34.34 -19.63 -22.57
N ILE A 4 -34.19 -18.78 -21.56
CA ILE A 4 -34.38 -19.23 -20.17
C ILE A 4 -35.88 -19.47 -19.99
N LYS A 5 -36.27 -20.73 -19.74
CA LYS A 5 -37.65 -21.15 -19.53
C LYS A 5 -38.37 -20.19 -18.57
N VAL A 6 -39.47 -19.60 -19.03
CA VAL A 6 -40.35 -18.65 -18.29
C VAL A 6 -40.76 -19.16 -16.90
N ASN A 7 -40.75 -20.49 -16.67
CA ASN A 7 -41.01 -21.09 -15.36
C ASN A 7 -39.90 -20.85 -14.31
N GLU A 8 -38.63 -20.65 -14.68
CA GLU A 8 -37.57 -20.38 -13.70
C GLU A 8 -37.58 -18.93 -13.18
N MET A 9 -38.13 -17.97 -13.95
CA MET A 9 -38.28 -16.58 -13.51
C MET A 9 -39.39 -16.39 -12.47
N LYS A 10 -40.36 -17.32 -12.38
CA LYS A 10 -41.53 -17.20 -11.50
C LYS A 10 -41.19 -17.39 -10.01
N TYR A 11 -40.05 -18.02 -9.71
CA TYR A 11 -39.66 -18.46 -8.36
C TYR A 11 -38.38 -17.78 -7.83
N ARG A 12 -37.85 -16.79 -8.56
CA ARG A 12 -36.76 -15.92 -8.09
C ARG A 12 -37.33 -14.77 -7.27
N ARG A 13 -36.56 -14.33 -6.27
CA ARG A 13 -36.84 -13.10 -5.52
C ARG A 13 -37.13 -11.96 -6.50
N GLY A 14 -38.11 -11.11 -6.18
CA GLY A 14 -38.26 -9.88 -6.92
C GLY A 14 -37.09 -8.97 -6.58
N ILE A 15 -36.28 -8.55 -7.55
CA ILE A 15 -35.11 -7.68 -7.30
C ILE A 15 -35.23 -6.46 -8.21
N ILE A 16 -35.06 -5.27 -7.63
CA ILE A 16 -34.86 -4.00 -8.35
C ILE A 16 -33.50 -3.46 -7.95
N ASN A 17 -32.62 -3.23 -8.93
CA ASN A 17 -31.32 -2.59 -8.69
C ASN A 17 -31.54 -1.07 -8.55
N LEU A 18 -31.21 -0.54 -7.37
CA LEU A 18 -31.37 0.88 -7.05
C LEU A 18 -30.16 1.73 -7.47
N CYS A 19 -29.21 1.17 -8.20
CA CYS A 19 -28.05 1.89 -8.75
C CYS A 19 -28.17 2.16 -10.27
N GLU A 20 -29.15 1.56 -10.97
CA GLU A 20 -29.32 1.72 -12.44
C GLU A 20 -29.76 3.12 -12.88
N LYS A 21 -30.37 3.89 -11.99
CA LYS A 21 -30.81 5.27 -12.23
C LYS A 21 -30.08 6.19 -11.26
N PRO A 22 -29.78 7.44 -11.67
CA PRO A 22 -29.06 8.38 -10.84
C PRO A 22 -29.85 8.70 -9.56
N TRP A 23 -29.09 8.99 -8.51
CA TRP A 23 -29.58 9.59 -7.27
C TRP A 23 -29.38 11.09 -7.32
N SER A 24 -30.21 11.83 -6.59
CA SER A 24 -29.94 13.23 -6.29
C SER A 24 -29.17 13.32 -4.99
N LEU A 25 -28.15 14.18 -4.95
CA LEU A 25 -27.28 14.44 -3.81
C LEU A 25 -27.31 15.93 -3.46
N TRP A 26 -27.53 16.25 -2.19
CA TRP A 26 -27.50 17.61 -1.66
C TRP A 26 -26.86 17.65 -0.26
N CYS A 27 -26.10 18.70 0.03
CA CYS A 27 -25.50 18.93 1.35
C CYS A 27 -26.37 19.89 2.17
N ASP A 28 -27.00 19.37 3.22
CA ASP A 28 -27.89 20.12 4.11
C ASP A 28 -27.10 20.74 5.27
N ARG A 29 -26.50 21.90 4.99
CA ARG A 29 -25.55 22.56 5.89
C ARG A 29 -26.18 23.12 7.16
N GLU A 30 -27.48 23.40 7.13
CA GLU A 30 -28.21 23.96 8.27
C GLU A 30 -28.72 22.87 9.22
N ALA A 31 -28.58 21.59 8.84
CA ALA A 31 -29.07 20.49 9.65
C ALA A 31 -28.22 20.31 10.91
N SER A 32 -28.85 20.38 12.08
CA SER A 32 -28.22 19.98 13.34
C SER A 32 -27.99 18.48 13.39
N TRP A 33 -26.86 18.08 13.97
CA TRP A 33 -26.53 16.66 14.15
C TRP A 33 -25.53 16.35 15.27
N LYS A 34 -24.67 17.31 15.64
CA LYS A 34 -23.54 17.10 16.56
C LYS A 34 -23.95 16.56 17.94
N ASP A 35 -25.14 16.93 18.40
CA ASP A 35 -25.69 16.54 19.70
C ASP A 35 -26.70 15.38 19.59
N ASP A 36 -26.91 14.82 18.39
CA ASP A 36 -27.83 13.70 18.22
C ASP A 36 -27.33 12.48 18.99
N SER A 37 -28.23 11.79 19.68
CA SER A 37 -27.92 10.45 20.19
C SER A 37 -27.66 9.47 19.04
N VAL A 38 -26.67 8.59 19.24
CA VAL A 38 -26.39 7.47 18.33
C VAL A 38 -26.73 6.15 19.00
N TYR A 39 -27.26 5.22 18.21
CA TYR A 39 -27.75 3.93 18.70
C TYR A 39 -27.05 2.78 17.99
N LEU A 40 -26.65 1.75 18.73
CA LEU A 40 -26.09 0.55 18.12
C LEU A 40 -27.20 -0.40 17.64
N PRO A 41 -26.93 -1.23 16.62
CA PRO A 41 -27.88 -2.23 16.15
C PRO A 41 -28.39 -3.13 17.29
N GLY A 42 -29.72 -3.21 17.43
CA GLY A 42 -30.37 -4.01 18.47
C GLY A 42 -30.66 -3.27 19.78
N GLU A 43 -30.16 -2.03 19.96
CA GLU A 43 -30.39 -1.23 21.18
C GLU A 43 -31.52 -0.19 21.01
N PHE A 44 -32.22 -0.16 19.87
CA PHE A 44 -33.29 0.80 19.59
C PHE A 44 -34.54 0.17 18.99
N ASN A 45 -35.68 0.83 19.21
CA ASN A 45 -36.88 0.65 18.40
C ASN A 45 -36.97 1.78 17.37
N LEU A 46 -37.02 1.43 16.09
CA LEU A 46 -37.05 2.42 15.00
C LEU A 46 -38.18 3.45 15.16
N LYS A 47 -39.36 3.02 15.64
CA LYS A 47 -40.52 3.92 15.83
C LYS A 47 -40.32 4.95 16.96
N SER A 48 -39.30 4.75 17.81
CA SER A 48 -38.98 5.66 18.91
C SER A 48 -37.82 6.61 18.60
N LEU A 49 -37.14 6.42 17.47
CA LEU A 49 -36.06 7.32 17.07
C LEU A 49 -36.63 8.69 16.63
N PRO A 50 -35.91 9.79 16.90
CA PRO A 50 -36.31 11.11 16.41
C PRO A 50 -36.33 11.13 14.88
N LEU A 51 -37.32 11.82 14.31
CA LEU A 51 -37.38 12.09 12.87
C LEU A 51 -36.52 13.32 12.57
N ASN A 52 -35.59 13.19 11.62
CA ASN A 52 -34.72 14.28 11.19
C ASN A 52 -35.06 14.68 9.74
N PRO A 53 -36.08 15.54 9.51
CA PRO A 53 -36.47 15.95 8.16
C PRO A 53 -35.42 16.87 7.51
N PRO A 54 -35.42 17.02 6.17
CA PRO A 54 -34.60 18.01 5.48
C PRO A 54 -34.92 19.42 5.99
N THR A 55 -33.91 20.28 6.19
CA THR A 55 -34.13 21.63 6.76
C THR A 55 -35.04 22.51 5.92
N ILE A 56 -35.09 22.27 4.60
CA ILE A 56 -35.97 22.97 3.65
C ILE A 56 -37.35 22.30 3.50
N GLY A 57 -37.60 21.18 4.17
CA GLY A 57 -38.80 20.36 4.03
C GLY A 57 -38.74 19.36 2.86
N TRP A 58 -39.54 18.29 2.96
CA TRP A 58 -39.55 17.17 2.01
C TRP A 58 -39.93 17.57 0.59
N GLU A 59 -41.05 18.27 0.42
CA GLU A 59 -41.56 18.71 -0.89
C GLU A 59 -40.52 19.53 -1.65
N ARG A 60 -39.94 20.53 -0.98
CA ARG A 60 -38.91 21.40 -1.56
C ARG A 60 -37.64 20.63 -1.91
N MET A 61 -37.21 19.68 -1.08
CA MET A 61 -36.07 18.82 -1.41
C MET A 61 -36.35 17.98 -2.66
N TYR A 62 -37.50 17.29 -2.71
CA TYR A 62 -37.87 16.43 -3.83
C TYR A 62 -37.98 17.21 -5.15
N ASN A 63 -38.53 18.42 -5.12
CA ASN A 63 -38.65 19.30 -6.27
C ASN A 63 -37.40 20.15 -6.55
N LYS A 64 -36.36 20.04 -5.71
CA LYS A 64 -35.11 20.83 -5.78
C LYS A 64 -35.36 22.35 -5.66
N GLU A 65 -36.41 22.76 -4.94
CA GLU A 65 -36.84 24.16 -4.82
C GLU A 65 -35.95 24.99 -3.88
N GLY A 66 -35.23 25.95 -4.46
CA GLY A 66 -34.31 26.83 -3.74
C GLY A 66 -32.92 26.23 -3.49
N VAL A 67 -32.67 25.00 -3.93
CA VAL A 67 -31.36 24.31 -3.82
C VAL A 67 -30.89 23.70 -5.14
N LYS A 68 -31.60 23.90 -6.25
CA LYS A 68 -31.36 23.25 -7.55
C LYS A 68 -29.90 23.28 -8.01
N ASP A 69 -29.20 24.40 -7.83
CA ASP A 69 -27.81 24.57 -8.27
C ASP A 69 -26.80 23.85 -7.34
N ASP A 70 -27.22 23.51 -6.13
CA ASP A 70 -26.46 22.75 -5.13
C ASP A 70 -26.80 21.25 -5.11
N VAL A 71 -27.76 20.81 -5.94
CA VAL A 71 -28.07 19.38 -6.13
C VAL A 71 -27.22 18.80 -7.26
N LYS A 72 -26.60 17.65 -7.02
CA LYS A 72 -25.91 16.85 -8.04
C LYS A 72 -26.70 15.60 -8.37
N GLU A 73 -26.74 15.23 -9.65
CA GLU A 73 -27.18 13.90 -10.05
C GLU A 73 -25.95 12.99 -10.10
N VAL A 74 -26.00 11.87 -9.38
CA VAL A 74 -24.85 11.01 -9.12
C VAL A 74 -25.17 9.54 -9.37
N SER A 75 -24.18 8.80 -9.84
CA SER A 75 -24.24 7.35 -9.99
C SER A 75 -23.52 6.70 -8.81
N LEU A 76 -24.05 5.59 -8.30
CA LEU A 76 -23.40 4.87 -7.19
C LEU A 76 -22.39 3.83 -7.73
N PRO A 77 -21.23 3.67 -7.06
CA PRO A 77 -20.91 4.23 -5.74
C PRO A 77 -20.45 5.69 -5.84
N SER A 78 -20.75 6.49 -4.81
CA SER A 78 -20.31 7.90 -4.77
C SER A 78 -20.23 8.45 -3.35
N THR A 79 -19.44 9.52 -3.20
CA THR A 79 -19.27 10.26 -1.94
C THR A 79 -19.56 11.74 -2.15
N VAL A 80 -19.80 12.46 -1.06
CA VAL A 80 -19.92 13.93 -1.09
C VAL A 80 -18.64 14.55 -1.63
N GLU A 81 -17.50 14.04 -1.20
CA GLU A 81 -16.17 14.55 -1.56
C GLU A 81 -15.85 14.39 -3.05
N GLU A 82 -16.41 13.42 -3.75
CA GLU A 82 -16.26 13.32 -5.21
C GLU A 82 -16.73 14.61 -5.93
N HIS A 83 -17.78 15.25 -5.41
CA HIS A 83 -18.48 16.37 -6.05
C HIS A 83 -18.31 17.72 -5.35
N PHE A 84 -17.99 17.71 -4.06
CA PHE A 84 -17.97 18.89 -3.20
C PHE A 84 -16.66 19.07 -2.43
N TRP A 85 -15.58 18.38 -2.82
CA TRP A 85 -14.25 18.52 -2.21
C TRP A 85 -13.84 19.99 -2.05
N GLY A 86 -13.56 20.41 -0.82
CA GLY A 86 -13.09 21.77 -0.52
C GLY A 86 -14.11 22.89 -0.80
N LYS A 87 -15.35 22.58 -1.23
CA LYS A 87 -16.36 23.61 -1.56
C LYS A 87 -16.84 24.37 -0.33
N TYR A 88 -17.04 23.65 0.78
CA TYR A 88 -17.67 24.20 1.98
C TYR A 88 -16.66 24.51 3.08
N GLU A 89 -15.72 23.60 3.30
CA GLU A 89 -14.61 23.77 4.24
C GLU A 89 -13.34 23.34 3.51
N SER A 90 -12.33 24.20 3.54
CA SER A 90 -10.96 23.88 3.15
C SER A 90 -10.06 24.56 4.15
N ARG A 91 -9.24 23.78 4.84
CA ARG A 91 -8.27 24.27 5.81
C ARG A 91 -7.05 23.37 5.85
N ASN A 92 -5.94 23.93 6.31
CA ASN A 92 -4.74 23.13 6.54
C ASN A 92 -4.99 22.12 7.66
N TYR A 93 -4.30 20.98 7.56
CA TYR A 93 -4.24 20.02 8.65
C TYR A 93 -3.53 20.62 9.86
N ASP A 94 -3.94 20.23 11.06
CA ASP A 94 -3.14 20.43 12.27
C ASP A 94 -2.38 19.16 12.65
N GLN A 95 -1.49 19.26 13.65
CA GLN A 95 -0.66 18.15 14.09
C GLN A 95 -1.48 16.98 14.66
N ALA A 96 -2.67 17.26 15.20
CA ALA A 96 -3.54 16.21 15.72
C ALA A 96 -4.18 15.40 14.59
N GLU A 97 -4.36 15.98 13.39
CA GLU A 97 -4.95 15.35 12.21
C GLU A 97 -3.97 14.79 11.19
N TYR A 98 -2.72 15.27 11.18
CA TYR A 98 -1.68 14.80 10.28
C TYR A 98 -0.31 14.93 10.96
N PHE A 99 0.40 13.80 11.08
CA PHE A 99 1.67 13.69 11.80
C PHE A 99 2.68 14.80 11.43
N PHE A 100 2.81 15.11 10.13
CA PHE A 100 3.75 16.10 9.61
C PHE A 100 3.14 17.48 9.30
N ALA A 101 1.97 17.83 9.85
CA ALA A 101 1.28 19.08 9.53
C ALA A 101 2.14 20.35 9.74
N HIS A 102 2.95 20.39 10.80
CA HIS A 102 3.86 21.52 11.07
C HIS A 102 4.97 21.67 10.00
N ASN A 103 5.23 20.62 9.22
CA ASN A 103 6.24 20.57 8.17
C ASN A 103 5.67 20.67 6.75
N ASP A 104 4.34 20.81 6.61
CA ASP A 104 3.66 20.86 5.32
C ASP A 104 2.60 21.96 5.27
N SER A 105 2.92 23.08 4.61
CA SER A 105 1.97 24.18 4.42
C SER A 105 1.00 23.99 3.26
N GLU A 106 1.21 22.97 2.42
CA GLU A 106 0.50 22.79 1.15
C GLU A 106 -0.64 21.77 1.25
N VAL A 107 -0.72 21.00 2.34
CA VAL A 107 -1.79 20.00 2.55
C VAL A 107 -3.01 20.62 3.21
N SER A 108 -4.18 20.39 2.60
CA SER A 108 -5.47 20.82 3.13
C SER A 108 -6.49 19.70 3.16
N ASN A 109 -7.38 19.76 4.14
CA ASN A 109 -8.51 18.85 4.26
C ASN A 109 -9.74 19.49 3.61
N GLY A 110 -10.36 18.77 2.67
CA GLY A 110 -11.61 19.15 1.99
C GLY A 110 -12.82 18.28 2.35
N ILE A 111 -12.71 17.44 3.40
CA ILE A 111 -13.77 16.55 3.87
C ILE A 111 -15.00 17.36 4.29
N TYR A 112 -16.19 16.92 3.87
CA TYR A 112 -17.44 17.55 4.31
C TYR A 112 -17.91 16.96 5.64
N GLN A 113 -17.93 17.79 6.69
CA GLN A 113 -18.55 17.47 7.97
C GLN A 113 -19.98 18.00 7.98
N GLY A 114 -20.97 17.12 8.15
CA GLY A 114 -22.36 17.54 8.09
C GLY A 114 -23.34 16.46 7.63
N VAL A 115 -24.49 16.93 7.17
CA VAL A 115 -25.58 16.10 6.66
C VAL A 115 -25.63 16.21 5.15
N SER A 116 -25.80 15.07 4.48
CA SER A 116 -26.13 14.99 3.06
C SER A 116 -27.37 14.14 2.83
N TRP A 117 -28.18 14.55 1.87
CA TRP A 117 -29.38 13.84 1.44
C TRP A 117 -29.15 13.19 0.08
N TRP A 118 -29.52 11.92 0.00
CA TRP A 118 -29.48 11.11 -1.21
C TRP A 118 -30.89 10.63 -1.50
N TRP A 119 -31.49 10.98 -2.63
CA TRP A 119 -32.87 10.56 -2.91
C TRP A 119 -33.15 10.22 -4.37
N ARG A 120 -34.18 9.41 -4.55
CA ARG A 120 -34.75 9.03 -5.85
C ARG A 120 -36.16 8.49 -5.71
N LYS A 121 -36.84 8.36 -6.85
CA LYS A 121 -38.08 7.57 -6.92
C LYS A 121 -37.80 6.09 -7.16
N VAL A 122 -38.64 5.25 -6.57
CA VAL A 122 -38.69 3.81 -6.80
C VAL A 122 -40.14 3.35 -7.02
N PHE A 123 -40.38 2.68 -8.13
CA PHE A 123 -41.69 2.08 -8.40
C PHE A 123 -41.76 0.70 -7.76
N VAL A 124 -42.78 0.45 -6.95
CA VAL A 124 -42.99 -0.85 -6.30
C VAL A 124 -44.17 -1.57 -6.94
N PRO A 125 -43.96 -2.70 -7.64
CA PRO A 125 -45.05 -3.39 -8.33
C PRO A 125 -46.16 -3.87 -7.40
N LYS A 126 -47.43 -3.66 -7.77
CA LYS A 126 -48.59 -4.13 -7.01
C LYS A 126 -48.58 -5.64 -6.73
N ARG A 127 -48.01 -6.43 -7.65
CA ARG A 127 -47.85 -7.89 -7.51
C ARG A 127 -46.97 -8.33 -6.33
N TRP A 128 -46.28 -7.42 -5.65
CA TRP A 128 -45.48 -7.71 -4.47
C TRP A 128 -46.26 -7.54 -3.16
N GLU A 129 -47.51 -7.11 -3.21
CA GLU A 129 -48.38 -7.04 -2.04
C GLU A 129 -48.45 -8.40 -1.31
N GLY A 130 -48.31 -8.39 0.02
CA GLY A 130 -48.23 -9.58 0.86
C GLY A 130 -46.84 -10.25 0.95
N LYS A 131 -45.85 -9.76 0.20
CA LYS A 131 -44.43 -10.11 0.39
C LYS A 131 -43.78 -9.20 1.43
N ARG A 132 -42.62 -9.61 1.92
CA ARG A 132 -41.72 -8.72 2.66
C ARG A 132 -40.80 -7.99 1.70
N LEU A 133 -40.72 -6.67 1.82
CA LEU A 133 -39.88 -5.81 1.00
C LEU A 133 -38.70 -5.32 1.82
N ARG A 134 -37.49 -5.56 1.33
CA ARG A 134 -36.25 -5.19 2.01
C ARG A 134 -35.33 -4.43 1.07
N ILE A 135 -34.73 -3.35 1.54
CA ILE A 135 -33.62 -2.71 0.84
C ILE A 135 -32.32 -3.21 1.46
N GLU A 136 -31.47 -3.83 0.65
CA GLU A 136 -30.13 -4.24 1.04
C GLU A 136 -29.14 -3.14 0.62
N PHE A 137 -28.43 -2.58 1.59
CA PHE A 137 -27.33 -1.63 1.39
C PHE A 137 -26.01 -2.37 1.59
N PRO A 138 -25.11 -2.42 0.59
CA PRO A 138 -23.79 -3.04 0.76
C PRO A 138 -22.86 -2.29 1.70
N GLY A 139 -23.00 -0.97 1.76
CA GLY A 139 -22.27 -0.10 2.68
C GLY A 139 -22.72 1.35 2.56
N ALA A 140 -22.56 2.07 3.66
CA ALA A 140 -22.72 3.52 3.73
C ALA A 140 -21.76 4.06 4.79
N ARG A 141 -21.39 5.34 4.69
CA ARG A 141 -20.59 6.00 5.73
C ARG A 141 -21.08 7.43 6.01
N LEU A 142 -21.25 7.86 7.27
CA LEU A 142 -21.17 7.07 8.52
C LEU A 142 -22.56 6.66 9.01
N ARG A 143 -23.35 7.61 9.55
CA ARG A 143 -24.72 7.33 9.99
C ARG A 143 -25.68 7.43 8.81
N ALA A 144 -26.39 6.35 8.52
CA ALA A 144 -27.44 6.29 7.51
C ALA A 144 -28.82 6.18 8.15
N GLU A 145 -29.70 7.13 7.86
CA GLU A 145 -31.12 7.06 8.17
C GLU A 145 -31.89 6.96 6.85
N VAL A 146 -32.75 5.95 6.72
CA VAL A 146 -33.44 5.64 5.46
C VAL A 146 -34.91 5.97 5.62
N TYR A 147 -35.42 6.76 4.69
CA TYR A 147 -36.79 7.24 4.66
C TYR A 147 -37.51 6.75 3.41
N LEU A 148 -38.75 6.27 3.57
CA LEU A 148 -39.65 5.96 2.48
C LEU A 148 -40.94 6.77 2.66
N ASN A 149 -41.28 7.58 1.65
CA ASN A 149 -42.42 8.50 1.71
C ASN A 149 -42.44 9.29 3.04
N GLU A 150 -41.30 9.91 3.36
CA GLU A 150 -41.11 10.75 4.55
C GLU A 150 -41.08 10.00 5.90
N GLN A 151 -41.41 8.70 5.92
CA GLN A 151 -41.34 7.86 7.12
C GLN A 151 -39.93 7.26 7.30
N LEU A 152 -39.36 7.37 8.51
CA LEU A 152 -38.14 6.66 8.87
C LEU A 152 -38.38 5.14 8.89
N VAL A 153 -37.70 4.42 8.01
CA VAL A 153 -37.82 2.96 7.81
C VAL A 153 -36.54 2.20 8.15
N GLY A 154 -35.39 2.87 8.24
CA GLY A 154 -34.12 2.23 8.58
C GLY A 154 -33.11 3.15 9.25
N TYR A 155 -32.18 2.56 9.99
CA TYR A 155 -31.09 3.24 10.69
C TYR A 155 -29.86 2.34 10.73
N ASN A 156 -28.67 2.87 10.42
CA ASN A 156 -27.39 2.20 10.61
C ASN A 156 -26.29 3.20 10.99
N ILE A 157 -25.45 2.82 11.96
CA ILE A 157 -24.26 3.58 12.35
C ILE A 157 -22.95 2.84 12.04
N ILE A 158 -23.01 1.52 11.85
CA ILE A 158 -21.82 0.69 11.62
C ILE A 158 -21.32 0.94 10.20
N ALA A 159 -20.31 1.79 10.09
CA ALA A 159 -19.75 2.27 8.83
C ALA A 159 -19.32 1.10 7.94
N GLU A 160 -19.57 1.24 6.63
CA GLU A 160 -18.96 0.41 5.59
C GLU A 160 -19.33 -1.09 5.64
N THR A 161 -20.29 -1.46 6.49
CA THR A 161 -20.85 -2.82 6.56
C THR A 161 -22.21 -2.90 5.88
N PRO A 162 -22.62 -4.09 5.40
CA PRO A 162 -23.95 -4.27 4.89
C PRO A 162 -25.02 -4.11 5.99
N PHE A 163 -26.14 -3.52 5.62
CA PHE A 163 -27.34 -3.47 6.45
C PHE A 163 -28.60 -3.56 5.60
N GLU A 164 -29.69 -4.02 6.21
CA GLU A 164 -30.94 -4.30 5.52
C GLU A 164 -32.08 -3.52 6.19
N VAL A 165 -32.98 -2.99 5.39
CA VAL A 165 -34.10 -2.14 5.84
C VAL A 165 -35.42 -2.77 5.39
N ASP A 166 -36.30 -3.13 6.33
CA ASP A 166 -37.64 -3.63 6.00
C ASP A 166 -38.58 -2.44 5.75
N ILE A 167 -39.13 -2.35 4.54
CA ILE A 167 -40.00 -1.25 4.11
C ILE A 167 -41.46 -1.68 3.94
N THR A 168 -41.79 -2.92 4.31
CA THR A 168 -43.06 -3.58 3.98
C THR A 168 -44.29 -2.77 4.41
N ASP A 169 -44.21 -2.12 5.57
CA ASP A 169 -45.33 -1.38 6.17
C ASP A 169 -45.46 0.08 5.67
N ALA A 170 -44.41 0.62 5.02
CA ALA A 170 -44.35 2.03 4.59
C ALA A 170 -44.58 2.22 3.07
N VAL A 171 -44.56 1.12 2.33
CA VAL A 171 -44.58 1.15 0.86
C VAL A 171 -45.99 1.33 0.30
N GLN A 172 -46.08 2.10 -0.78
CA GLN A 172 -47.28 2.24 -1.60
C GLN A 172 -47.15 1.33 -2.83
N TYR A 173 -47.93 0.25 -2.85
CA TYR A 173 -47.90 -0.75 -3.91
C TYR A 173 -48.61 -0.26 -5.18
N GLY A 174 -47.97 -0.46 -6.33
CA GLY A 174 -48.47 -0.05 -7.63
C GLY A 174 -48.16 1.41 -7.99
N GLU A 175 -47.39 2.11 -7.15
CA GLU A 175 -47.11 3.54 -7.27
C GLU A 175 -45.59 3.83 -7.21
N GLU A 176 -45.21 5.06 -7.56
CA GLU A 176 -43.87 5.58 -7.26
C GLU A 176 -43.78 5.98 -5.79
N ASN A 177 -42.68 5.58 -5.14
CA ASN A 177 -42.36 5.91 -3.77
C ASN A 177 -41.10 6.77 -3.75
N TRP A 178 -41.03 7.74 -2.83
CA TRP A 178 -39.81 8.49 -2.57
C TRP A 178 -38.93 7.74 -1.60
N LEU A 179 -37.72 7.38 -2.04
CA LEU A 179 -36.68 6.82 -1.20
C LEU A 179 -35.63 7.90 -0.95
N ALA A 180 -35.35 8.19 0.31
CA ALA A 180 -34.31 9.13 0.72
C ALA A 180 -33.40 8.50 1.78
N VAL A 181 -32.12 8.84 1.74
CA VAL A 181 -31.12 8.45 2.74
C VAL A 181 -30.44 9.71 3.24
N ARG A 182 -30.54 9.94 4.54
CA ARG A 182 -29.77 10.97 5.24
C ARG A 182 -28.46 10.35 5.70
N ILE A 183 -27.37 10.86 5.17
CA ILE A 183 -26.02 10.50 5.60
C ILE A 183 -25.50 11.62 6.49
N THR A 184 -25.16 11.30 7.73
CA THR A 184 -24.42 12.23 8.60
C THR A 184 -22.97 11.78 8.70
N ASN A 185 -22.06 12.72 8.42
CA ASN A 185 -20.62 12.51 8.44
C ASN A 185 -19.97 13.43 9.49
N PRO A 186 -19.42 12.88 10.59
CA PRO A 186 -18.68 13.67 11.57
C PRO A 186 -17.23 13.99 11.14
N GLY A 187 -16.84 13.61 9.92
CA GLY A 187 -15.48 13.73 9.40
C GLY A 187 -14.67 12.44 9.57
N GLY A 188 -13.35 12.58 9.62
CA GLY A 188 -12.39 11.49 9.76
C GLY A 188 -11.04 11.91 9.21
N ARG A 189 -10.18 10.95 8.88
CA ARG A 189 -8.77 11.19 8.55
C ARG A 189 -8.41 10.73 7.15
N LEU A 190 -7.30 11.24 6.61
CA LEU A 190 -6.72 10.84 5.32
C LEU A 190 -5.26 10.36 5.45
N ASP A 191 -4.69 10.48 6.65
CA ASP A 191 -3.32 10.10 6.98
C ASP A 191 -3.28 8.67 7.55
N TRP A 192 -2.09 8.28 8.00
CA TRP A 192 -1.78 6.98 8.56
C TRP A 192 -1.43 7.06 10.07
N PRO A 193 -2.44 7.14 10.98
CA PRO A 193 -2.17 7.19 12.40
C PRO A 193 -2.29 5.80 13.06
N ASP A 194 -1.19 5.03 13.05
CA ASP A 194 -1.17 3.69 13.68
C ASP A 194 -1.07 3.69 15.21
N PHE A 195 -0.69 4.83 15.77
CA PHE A 195 -0.21 4.93 17.14
C PHE A 195 -1.08 5.85 17.98
N ASP A 196 -1.34 5.43 19.22
CA ASP A 196 -1.82 6.34 20.26
C ASP A 196 -0.60 6.98 20.93
N LEU A 197 -0.03 7.98 20.24
CA LEU A 197 1.03 8.81 20.80
C LEU A 197 0.35 9.99 21.49
N GLU A 198 0.22 9.93 22.82
CA GLU A 198 -0.35 11.02 23.64
C GLU A 198 0.32 12.37 23.32
N ASP A 199 1.62 12.38 22.99
CA ASP A 199 2.39 13.56 22.59
C ASP A 199 2.03 14.13 21.20
N LEU A 200 1.35 13.36 20.34
CA LEU A 200 0.93 13.77 19.00
C LEU A 200 -0.57 14.03 18.87
N GLY A 201 -1.34 13.79 19.93
CA GLY A 201 -2.76 14.19 19.99
C GLY A 201 -3.69 13.40 19.06
N VAL A 202 -3.33 12.19 18.63
CA VAL A 202 -4.19 11.34 17.79
C VAL A 202 -5.42 10.92 18.60
N SER A 203 -6.53 11.64 18.40
CA SER A 203 -7.79 11.39 19.09
C SER A 203 -8.77 10.60 18.22
N PRO A 204 -9.63 9.77 18.83
CA PRO A 204 -10.72 9.12 18.11
C PRO A 204 -11.70 10.15 17.55
N LEU A 205 -12.46 9.74 16.54
CA LEU A 205 -13.50 10.58 15.95
C LEU A 205 -14.59 10.84 16.99
N ARG A 206 -15.00 12.09 17.18
CA ARG A 206 -16.01 12.47 18.18
C ARG A 206 -17.36 12.75 17.52
N TRP A 207 -18.41 12.33 18.20
CA TRP A 207 -19.79 12.73 17.94
C TRP A 207 -20.43 13.10 19.27
N GLY A 208 -20.51 14.39 19.59
CA GLY A 208 -20.84 14.82 20.95
C GLY A 208 -19.94 14.12 21.97
N ASP A 209 -20.55 13.45 22.95
CA ASP A 209 -19.85 12.65 23.97
C ASP A 209 -19.44 11.24 23.49
N TYR A 210 -19.90 10.81 22.32
CA TYR A 210 -19.58 9.50 21.78
C TYR A 210 -18.18 9.47 21.15
N GLU A 211 -17.48 8.39 21.43
CA GLU A 211 -16.25 8.02 20.76
C GLU A 211 -16.55 7.09 19.60
N LEU A 212 -16.05 7.43 18.41
CA LEU A 212 -16.15 6.63 17.21
C LEU A 212 -14.76 6.14 16.77
N PRO A 213 -14.67 4.91 16.23
CA PRO A 213 -13.46 4.41 15.62
C PRO A 213 -12.93 5.31 14.50
N LEU A 214 -11.61 5.36 14.36
CA LEU A 214 -10.96 6.03 13.22
C LEU A 214 -11.34 5.34 11.91
N SER A 215 -11.56 6.15 10.88
CA SER A 215 -11.86 5.71 9.52
C SER A 215 -11.59 6.86 8.54
N HIS A 216 -11.59 6.55 7.24
CA HIS A 216 -11.48 7.58 6.19
C HIS A 216 -12.60 8.61 6.33
N GLY A 217 -12.30 9.90 6.24
CA GLY A 217 -13.28 10.94 6.53
C GLY A 217 -14.42 11.14 5.52
N PHE A 218 -14.52 10.33 4.48
CA PHE A 218 -15.50 10.48 3.41
C PHE A 218 -16.93 10.09 3.82
N GLY A 219 -17.93 10.72 3.23
CA GLY A 219 -19.36 10.39 3.43
C GLY A 219 -20.05 9.96 2.14
N GLY A 220 -20.73 8.81 2.11
CA GLY A 220 -21.35 8.33 0.87
C GLY A 220 -22.07 6.99 0.93
N LEU A 221 -22.51 6.55 -0.25
CA LEU A 221 -23.25 5.31 -0.49
C LEU A 221 -22.49 4.42 -1.48
N ASP A 222 -22.38 3.13 -1.14
CA ASP A 222 -21.78 2.13 -2.01
C ASP A 222 -22.72 1.76 -3.18
N THR A 223 -22.19 1.05 -4.17
CA THR A 223 -22.95 0.45 -5.26
C THR A 223 -23.63 -0.85 -4.82
N GLY A 224 -24.52 -1.39 -5.65
CA GLY A 224 -25.17 -2.68 -5.42
C GLY A 224 -26.37 -2.64 -4.48
N ILE A 225 -26.89 -1.44 -4.16
CA ILE A 225 -28.14 -1.27 -3.39
C ILE A 225 -29.31 -1.90 -4.14
N LYS A 226 -30.07 -2.77 -3.48
CA LYS A 226 -31.16 -3.54 -4.10
C LYS A 226 -32.42 -3.49 -3.25
N LEU A 227 -33.58 -3.31 -3.90
CA LEU A 227 -34.88 -3.60 -3.31
C LEU A 227 -35.27 -5.04 -3.64
N ILE A 228 -35.55 -5.84 -2.61
CA ILE A 228 -35.84 -7.25 -2.71
C ILE A 228 -37.22 -7.57 -2.13
N ALA A 229 -38.03 -8.29 -2.89
CA ALA A 229 -39.31 -8.85 -2.48
C ALA A 229 -39.18 -10.36 -2.23
N ILE A 230 -39.45 -10.78 -0.99
CA ILE A 230 -39.34 -12.16 -0.52
C ILE A 230 -40.63 -12.63 0.18
N ASP A 231 -40.90 -13.93 0.16
CA ASP A 231 -41.99 -14.50 0.95
C ASP A 231 -41.70 -14.43 2.47
N PRO A 232 -42.72 -14.50 3.35
CA PRO A 232 -42.55 -14.46 4.81
C PRO A 232 -41.72 -15.62 5.40
N VAL A 233 -41.42 -16.63 4.59
CA VAL A 233 -40.51 -17.73 4.91
C VAL A 233 -39.47 -17.82 3.79
N TRP A 234 -38.18 -17.69 4.11
CA TRP A 234 -37.14 -17.54 3.10
C TRP A 234 -35.78 -18.10 3.55
N VAL A 235 -34.88 -18.31 2.60
CA VAL A 235 -33.49 -18.69 2.83
C VAL A 235 -32.70 -17.44 3.27
N GLU A 236 -32.44 -17.32 4.55
CA GLU A 236 -31.73 -16.18 5.13
C GLU A 236 -30.26 -16.18 4.73
N ASP A 237 -29.58 -17.31 4.88
CA ASP A 237 -28.11 -17.39 4.81
C ASP A 237 -27.66 -18.76 4.30
N ILE A 238 -26.56 -18.77 3.55
CA ILE A 238 -25.90 -19.97 3.03
C ILE A 238 -24.42 -19.84 3.35
N PHE A 239 -23.88 -20.77 4.15
CA PHE A 239 -22.46 -20.82 4.47
C PHE A 239 -21.86 -22.15 3.99
N ILE A 240 -20.82 -22.05 3.17
CA ILE A 240 -20.08 -23.19 2.66
C ILE A 240 -18.79 -23.33 3.46
N LYS A 241 -18.69 -24.42 4.23
CA LYS A 241 -17.51 -24.70 5.06
C LYS A 241 -16.61 -25.70 4.34
N ASN A 242 -15.52 -25.22 3.72
CA ASN A 242 -14.45 -26.09 3.17
C ASN A 242 -13.87 -26.99 4.26
N LYS A 243 -13.34 -28.16 3.89
CA LYS A 243 -12.73 -29.15 4.80
C LYS A 243 -11.26 -29.42 4.43
N PRO A 244 -10.45 -29.95 5.38
CA PRO A 244 -9.07 -30.37 5.10
C PRO A 244 -8.96 -31.37 3.95
N GLN A 245 -9.94 -32.27 3.84
CA GLN A 245 -10.12 -33.09 2.64
C GLN A 245 -10.69 -32.21 1.54
N ILE A 246 -9.81 -31.68 0.69
CA ILE A 246 -10.17 -30.83 -0.45
C ILE A 246 -11.28 -31.53 -1.26
N ARG A 247 -12.27 -30.75 -1.75
CA ARG A 247 -13.50 -31.21 -2.43
C ARG A 247 -14.60 -31.78 -1.52
N GLN A 248 -14.38 -31.75 -0.21
CA GLN A 248 -15.43 -31.96 0.78
C GLN A 248 -15.81 -30.63 1.43
N ILE A 249 -17.10 -30.40 1.59
CA ILE A 249 -17.66 -29.20 2.23
C ILE A 249 -18.79 -29.60 3.18
N THR A 250 -19.14 -28.68 4.08
CA THR A 250 -20.43 -28.69 4.76
C THR A 250 -21.24 -27.48 4.30
N VAL A 251 -22.43 -27.73 3.77
CA VAL A 251 -23.39 -26.69 3.40
C VAL A 251 -24.29 -26.43 4.60
N GLN A 252 -24.17 -25.25 5.19
CA GLN A 252 -25.08 -24.79 6.24
C GLN A 252 -26.07 -23.78 5.64
N THR A 253 -27.36 -24.05 5.79
CA THR A 253 -28.43 -23.15 5.34
C THR A 253 -29.24 -22.68 6.53
N THR A 254 -29.53 -21.38 6.58
CA THR A 254 -30.42 -20.79 7.58
C THR A 254 -31.71 -20.39 6.90
N ILE A 255 -32.84 -20.88 7.40
CA ILE A 255 -34.18 -20.49 6.95
C ILE A 255 -34.79 -19.59 8.01
N ARG A 256 -35.38 -18.48 7.58
CA ARG A 256 -36.18 -17.61 8.43
C ARG A 256 -37.65 -17.89 8.20
N ASN A 257 -38.40 -18.11 9.28
CA ASN A 257 -39.85 -18.11 9.28
C ASN A 257 -40.35 -16.93 10.12
N ALA A 258 -40.90 -15.91 9.46
CA ALA A 258 -41.45 -14.73 10.15
C ALA A 258 -42.93 -14.90 10.57
N LEU A 259 -43.52 -16.07 10.34
CA LEU A 259 -44.85 -16.44 10.81
C LEU A 259 -44.79 -16.98 12.24
N LYS A 260 -45.95 -17.03 12.90
CA LYS A 260 -46.07 -17.49 14.30
C LYS A 260 -46.15 -19.01 14.44
N GLU A 261 -46.41 -19.72 13.35
CA GLU A 261 -46.61 -21.16 13.33
C GLU A 261 -45.38 -21.91 12.80
N THR A 262 -45.22 -23.16 13.26
CA THR A 262 -44.22 -24.06 12.67
C THR A 262 -44.79 -24.62 11.37
N LEU A 263 -44.03 -24.49 10.29
CA LEU A 263 -44.41 -25.00 8.97
C LEU A 263 -43.58 -26.22 8.60
N LYS A 264 -44.13 -27.06 7.73
CA LYS A 264 -43.36 -28.09 7.02
C LYS A 264 -42.94 -27.57 5.65
N GLY A 265 -41.68 -27.80 5.30
CA GLY A 265 -41.17 -27.44 3.98
C GLY A 265 -40.18 -28.46 3.45
N ASN A 266 -39.70 -28.24 2.22
CA ASN A 266 -38.63 -29.02 1.63
C ASN A 266 -37.51 -28.10 1.13
N LEU A 267 -36.28 -28.56 1.23
CA LEU A 267 -35.10 -27.89 0.67
C LEU A 267 -34.55 -28.72 -0.48
N THR A 268 -34.29 -28.07 -1.60
CA THR A 268 -33.45 -28.63 -2.67
C THR A 268 -32.19 -27.79 -2.79
N ILE A 269 -31.05 -28.41 -2.54
CA ILE A 269 -29.73 -27.80 -2.65
C ILE A 269 -29.06 -28.37 -3.90
N SER A 270 -28.49 -27.52 -4.75
CA SER A 270 -27.79 -27.93 -5.96
C SER A 270 -26.49 -27.12 -6.12
N ILE A 271 -25.41 -27.78 -6.52
CA ILE A 271 -24.12 -27.16 -6.81
C ILE A 271 -23.81 -27.35 -8.29
N PHE A 272 -23.36 -26.28 -8.93
CA PHE A 272 -22.97 -26.26 -10.35
C PHE A 272 -21.81 -25.27 -10.55
N PRO A 273 -20.98 -25.44 -11.59
CA PRO A 273 -19.93 -24.47 -11.91
C PRO A 273 -20.51 -23.07 -12.10
N LYS A 274 -19.83 -22.04 -11.60
CA LYS A 274 -20.31 -20.64 -11.68
C LYS A 274 -20.68 -20.30 -13.13
N ASN A 275 -21.82 -19.62 -13.31
CA ASN A 275 -22.41 -19.27 -14.62
C ASN A 275 -22.91 -20.44 -15.49
N HIS A 276 -22.91 -21.68 -15.00
CA HIS A 276 -23.42 -22.88 -15.70
C HIS A 276 -24.55 -23.58 -14.93
N PRO A 277 -25.69 -22.90 -14.67
CA PRO A 277 -26.79 -23.42 -13.83
C PRO A 277 -27.45 -24.71 -14.31
N GLU A 278 -27.25 -25.08 -15.57
CA GLU A 278 -27.70 -26.32 -16.19
C GLU A 278 -26.85 -27.55 -15.78
N ASN A 279 -25.59 -27.35 -15.40
CA ASN A 279 -24.65 -28.42 -15.09
C ASN A 279 -24.63 -28.72 -13.58
N ILE A 280 -25.69 -29.34 -13.08
CA ILE A 280 -25.77 -29.74 -11.67
C ILE A 280 -24.84 -30.92 -11.40
N GLU A 281 -23.76 -30.68 -10.68
CA GLU A 281 -22.75 -31.68 -10.33
C GLU A 281 -23.01 -32.34 -8.97
N TRP A 282 -23.78 -31.68 -8.10
CA TRP A 282 -24.23 -32.26 -6.84
C TRP A 282 -25.63 -31.76 -6.47
N LYS A 283 -26.45 -32.63 -5.88
CA LYS A 283 -27.81 -32.31 -5.46
C LYS A 283 -28.17 -33.03 -4.16
N HIS A 284 -28.85 -32.31 -3.27
CA HIS A 284 -29.44 -32.87 -2.06
C HIS A 284 -30.87 -32.36 -1.88
N THR A 285 -31.75 -33.23 -1.39
CA THR A 285 -33.12 -32.87 -1.06
C THR A 285 -33.44 -33.32 0.36
N ALA A 286 -33.93 -32.38 1.17
CA ALA A 286 -34.43 -32.63 2.52
C ALA A 286 -35.93 -32.35 2.54
N ASN A 287 -36.73 -33.39 2.79
CA ASN A 287 -38.18 -33.31 2.79
C ASN A 287 -38.73 -33.18 4.21
N GLU A 288 -39.90 -32.56 4.34
CA GLU A 288 -40.66 -32.39 5.59
C GLU A 288 -39.84 -31.78 6.75
N ILE A 289 -38.95 -30.83 6.43
CA ILE A 289 -38.17 -30.12 7.45
C ILE A 289 -39.09 -29.21 8.29
N ASN A 290 -38.81 -29.15 9.59
CA ASN A 290 -39.56 -28.30 10.51
C ASN A 290 -39.02 -26.87 10.49
N LEU A 291 -39.82 -25.96 9.94
CA LEU A 291 -39.56 -24.53 9.87
C LEU A 291 -40.21 -23.83 11.06
N LYS A 292 -39.54 -23.89 12.21
CA LYS A 292 -40.00 -23.21 13.43
C LYS A 292 -40.00 -21.69 13.25
N PRO A 293 -40.89 -20.94 13.92
CA PRO A 293 -40.83 -19.48 13.97
C PRO A 293 -39.43 -19.00 14.34
N GLY A 294 -38.95 -17.95 13.68
CA GLY A 294 -37.59 -17.44 13.84
C GLY A 294 -36.59 -18.14 12.90
N LYS A 295 -35.41 -18.52 13.44
CA LYS A 295 -34.32 -19.12 12.67
C LYS A 295 -34.34 -20.64 12.78
N ALA A 296 -34.27 -21.34 11.66
CA ALA A 296 -33.98 -22.78 11.58
C ALA A 296 -32.69 -23.01 10.78
N VAL A 297 -31.78 -23.84 11.29
CA VAL A 297 -30.47 -24.09 10.66
C VAL A 297 -30.37 -25.57 10.27
N PHE A 298 -29.96 -25.82 9.04
CA PHE A 298 -29.74 -27.16 8.49
C PHE A 298 -28.33 -27.28 7.95
N SER A 299 -27.66 -28.41 8.20
CA SER A 299 -26.29 -28.66 7.76
C SER A 299 -26.20 -30.01 7.05
N TYR A 300 -25.61 -30.02 5.85
CA TYR A 300 -25.46 -31.21 5.03
C TYR A 300 -24.02 -31.34 4.53
N PRO A 301 -23.36 -32.50 4.70
CA PRO A 301 -22.08 -32.74 4.06
C PRO A 301 -22.25 -32.91 2.55
N ALA A 302 -21.31 -32.40 1.77
CA ALA A 302 -21.21 -32.68 0.35
C ALA A 302 -19.77 -33.10 0.01
N SER A 303 -19.65 -34.12 -0.83
CA SER A 303 -18.38 -34.61 -1.36
C SER A 303 -18.50 -34.63 -2.87
N MET A 304 -17.58 -33.96 -3.55
CA MET A 304 -17.54 -33.86 -5.01
C MET A 304 -16.15 -34.26 -5.52
N PRO A 305 -15.84 -35.57 -5.58
CA PRO A 305 -14.49 -36.06 -5.87
C PRO A 305 -13.91 -35.54 -7.18
N GLU A 306 -14.73 -35.21 -8.17
CA GLU A 306 -14.30 -34.70 -9.49
C GLU A 306 -14.31 -33.17 -9.59
N ALA A 307 -14.70 -32.44 -8.53
CA ALA A 307 -14.75 -30.98 -8.56
C ALA A 307 -13.36 -30.38 -8.83
N LYS A 308 -13.31 -29.37 -9.70
CA LYS A 308 -12.10 -28.57 -9.89
C LYS A 308 -11.88 -27.69 -8.67
N ILE A 309 -10.63 -27.59 -8.23
CA ILE A 309 -10.29 -26.80 -7.04
C ILE A 309 -10.04 -25.34 -7.43
N TRP A 310 -10.28 -24.44 -6.50
CA TRP A 310 -9.88 -23.05 -6.62
C TRP A 310 -8.40 -22.91 -6.27
N ASN A 311 -7.62 -22.28 -7.14
CA ASN A 311 -6.22 -21.94 -6.92
C ASN A 311 -5.87 -20.63 -7.66
N LEU A 312 -4.65 -20.11 -7.47
CA LEU A 312 -4.21 -18.82 -8.02
C LEU A 312 -4.19 -18.77 -9.56
N GLU A 313 -3.83 -19.88 -10.21
CA GLU A 313 -3.78 -19.99 -11.66
C GLU A 313 -5.12 -20.48 -12.27
N ASP A 314 -5.81 -21.35 -11.53
CA ASP A 314 -7.09 -21.95 -11.91
C ASP A 314 -8.17 -21.64 -10.86
N PRO A 315 -8.73 -20.41 -10.83
CA PRO A 315 -9.70 -19.97 -9.84
C PRO A 315 -11.11 -20.54 -10.12
N ASN A 316 -11.26 -21.87 -10.09
CA ASN A 316 -12.54 -22.52 -10.37
C ASN A 316 -13.58 -22.19 -9.29
N LEU A 317 -14.69 -21.57 -9.70
CA LEU A 317 -15.79 -21.20 -8.82
C LEU A 317 -17.05 -22.02 -9.11
N TYR A 318 -17.84 -22.21 -8.07
CA TYR A 318 -19.11 -22.90 -8.07
C TYR A 318 -20.17 -21.99 -7.46
N THR A 319 -21.43 -22.20 -7.88
CA THR A 319 -22.59 -21.58 -7.26
C THR A 319 -23.40 -22.67 -6.58
N ILE A 320 -23.74 -22.47 -5.30
CA ILE A 320 -24.74 -23.27 -4.61
C ILE A 320 -26.09 -22.57 -4.69
N ARG A 321 -27.13 -23.32 -5.04
CA ARG A 321 -28.51 -22.86 -5.11
C ARG A 321 -29.36 -23.63 -4.10
N VAL A 322 -30.05 -22.90 -3.23
CA VAL A 322 -31.03 -23.44 -2.29
C VAL A 322 -32.42 -22.99 -2.71
N LYS A 323 -33.27 -23.96 -3.05
CA LYS A 323 -34.70 -23.77 -3.33
C LYS A 323 -35.52 -24.24 -2.14
N LEU A 324 -36.40 -23.40 -1.63
CA LEU A 324 -37.28 -23.68 -0.50
C LEU A 324 -38.74 -23.82 -0.97
N SER A 325 -39.42 -24.87 -0.51
CA SER A 325 -40.85 -25.09 -0.68
C SER A 325 -41.55 -25.26 0.67
N VAL A 326 -42.84 -24.88 0.76
CA VAL A 326 -43.63 -24.91 2.00
C VAL A 326 -45.06 -25.32 1.67
N GLY A 327 -45.58 -26.34 2.38
CA GLY A 327 -46.90 -26.90 2.12
C GLY A 327 -47.06 -27.37 0.66
N ASP A 328 -48.20 -27.03 0.04
CA ASP A 328 -48.50 -27.38 -1.37
C ASP A 328 -47.86 -26.43 -2.40
N LYS A 329 -47.15 -25.38 -1.96
CA LYS A 329 -46.46 -24.45 -2.87
C LYS A 329 -45.14 -25.07 -3.36
N GLU A 330 -44.97 -25.19 -4.69
CA GLU A 330 -43.79 -25.82 -5.29
C GLU A 330 -42.45 -25.20 -4.86
N ILE A 331 -42.28 -23.88 -4.98
CA ILE A 331 -41.07 -23.13 -4.56
C ILE A 331 -41.50 -21.72 -4.14
N ILE A 332 -41.07 -21.27 -2.96
CA ILE A 332 -41.39 -19.93 -2.43
C ILE A 332 -40.17 -19.00 -2.33
N ASP A 333 -38.95 -19.54 -2.27
CA ASP A 333 -37.72 -18.75 -2.29
C ASP A 333 -36.57 -19.51 -2.94
N THR A 334 -35.66 -18.77 -3.57
CA THR A 334 -34.40 -19.27 -4.10
C THR A 334 -33.29 -18.30 -3.72
N LYS A 335 -32.23 -18.79 -3.07
CA LYS A 335 -31.00 -18.03 -2.80
C LYS A 335 -29.80 -18.77 -3.37
N GLU A 336 -28.87 -18.01 -3.92
CA GLU A 336 -27.61 -18.50 -4.49
C GLU A 336 -26.43 -17.90 -3.74
N GLN A 337 -25.32 -18.63 -3.68
CA GLN A 337 -24.06 -18.19 -3.09
C GLN A 337 -22.90 -18.80 -3.88
N ASP A 338 -21.92 -17.97 -4.25
CA ASP A 338 -20.70 -18.43 -4.90
C ASP A 338 -19.67 -18.89 -3.86
N PHE A 339 -18.84 -19.88 -4.23
CA PHE A 339 -17.73 -20.39 -3.44
C PHE A 339 -16.69 -21.10 -4.32
N GLY A 340 -15.54 -21.46 -3.74
CA GLY A 340 -14.53 -22.31 -4.37
C GLY A 340 -14.03 -23.40 -3.44
N PHE A 341 -13.69 -24.57 -3.99
CA PHE A 341 -13.09 -25.67 -3.23
C PHE A 341 -11.60 -25.43 -3.03
N ARG A 342 -11.17 -25.13 -1.80
CA ARG A 342 -9.75 -24.96 -1.46
C ARG A 342 -9.50 -25.26 0.01
N TRP A 343 -8.24 -25.52 0.36
CA TRP A 343 -7.79 -25.62 1.74
C TRP A 343 -6.52 -24.80 1.97
N PHE A 344 -6.48 -24.00 3.02
CA PHE A 344 -5.31 -23.22 3.42
C PHE A 344 -4.99 -23.49 4.88
N GLU A 345 -3.73 -23.76 5.20
CA GLU A 345 -3.34 -24.21 6.53
C GLU A 345 -1.86 -23.93 6.84
N ALA A 346 -1.53 -23.90 8.13
CA ALA A 346 -0.19 -24.02 8.65
C ALA A 346 0.08 -25.48 9.05
N ARG A 347 1.23 -26.03 8.64
CA ARG A 347 1.68 -27.38 9.03
C ARG A 347 3.01 -27.29 9.73
N GLY A 348 3.31 -28.24 10.63
CA GLY A 348 4.64 -28.38 11.21
C GLY A 348 4.98 -27.42 12.36
N LEU A 349 3.98 -26.75 12.96
CA LEU A 349 4.16 -25.88 14.14
C LEU A 349 5.00 -26.57 15.24
N GLY A 350 5.93 -25.81 15.81
CA GLY A 350 6.92 -26.26 16.79
C GLY A 350 8.11 -27.04 16.22
N LYS A 351 8.17 -27.26 14.89
CA LYS A 351 9.25 -28.02 14.24
C LYS A 351 9.75 -27.37 12.94
N ASP A 352 8.94 -27.43 11.89
CA ASP A 352 9.23 -26.93 10.53
C ASP A 352 7.92 -26.35 9.98
N ALA A 353 7.51 -25.25 10.60
CA ALA A 353 6.26 -24.56 10.36
C ALA A 353 6.25 -23.96 8.95
N LYS A 354 5.21 -24.26 8.17
CA LYS A 354 5.07 -23.79 6.78
C LYS A 354 3.61 -23.58 6.37
N LEU A 355 3.36 -22.53 5.60
CA LEU A 355 2.06 -22.28 4.99
C LEU A 355 1.84 -23.14 3.74
N HIS A 356 0.61 -23.64 3.57
CA HIS A 356 0.21 -24.47 2.43
C HIS A 356 -1.13 -24.02 1.85
N LEU A 357 -1.22 -23.97 0.52
CA LEU A 357 -2.45 -23.84 -0.24
C LEU A 357 -2.68 -25.13 -1.04
N ASN A 358 -3.82 -25.78 -0.81
CA ASN A 358 -4.21 -27.03 -1.45
C ASN A 358 -3.14 -28.14 -1.31
N GLY A 359 -2.47 -28.18 -0.15
CA GLY A 359 -1.41 -29.15 0.15
C GLY A 359 -0.04 -28.86 -0.46
N LYS A 360 0.12 -27.77 -1.21
CA LYS A 360 1.41 -27.29 -1.72
C LYS A 360 1.90 -26.13 -0.86
N ARG A 361 3.19 -26.11 -0.49
CA ARG A 361 3.81 -24.96 0.17
C ARG A 361 3.52 -23.66 -0.58
N ILE A 362 3.32 -22.56 0.14
CA ILE A 362 3.20 -21.21 -0.42
C ILE A 362 3.98 -20.22 0.43
N VAL A 363 4.64 -19.26 -0.22
CA VAL A 363 5.16 -18.05 0.41
C VAL A 363 4.26 -16.89 0.01
N LEU A 364 3.63 -16.24 0.97
CA LEU A 364 2.70 -15.14 0.74
C LEU A 364 3.46 -13.86 0.37
N ARG A 365 3.14 -13.27 -0.77
CA ARG A 365 3.72 -12.02 -1.29
C ARG A 365 2.62 -11.00 -1.40
N SER A 366 2.61 -10.06 -0.46
CA SER A 366 1.54 -9.09 -0.29
C SER A 366 2.02 -7.65 -0.32
N ALA A 367 1.05 -6.74 -0.39
CA ALA A 367 1.21 -5.32 -0.13
C ALA A 367 -0.02 -4.80 0.64
N ILE A 368 0.20 -3.81 1.48
CA ILE A 368 -0.81 -3.22 2.37
C ILE A 368 -1.69 -2.25 1.60
N SER A 369 -2.98 -2.58 1.40
CA SER A 369 -3.94 -1.65 0.81
C SER A 369 -4.67 -0.87 1.89
N TRP A 370 -4.51 0.45 1.85
CA TRP A 370 -5.14 1.40 2.77
C TRP A 370 -6.63 1.57 2.49
N GLY A 371 -7.13 1.12 1.33
CA GLY A 371 -8.52 1.23 0.95
C GLY A 371 -8.89 2.57 0.32
N PHE A 372 -7.91 3.33 -0.20
CA PHE A 372 -8.18 4.53 -0.96
C PHE A 372 -8.46 4.20 -2.43
N TRP A 373 -9.56 4.73 -2.91
CA TRP A 373 -10.02 4.60 -4.29
C TRP A 373 -10.02 5.96 -4.98
N PRO A 374 -9.74 6.02 -6.29
CA PRO A 374 -9.73 7.28 -7.00
C PRO A 374 -11.14 7.86 -7.08
N LEU A 375 -11.23 9.17 -7.34
CA LEU A 375 -12.47 9.94 -7.50
C LEU A 375 -13.28 10.13 -6.21
N ASN A 376 -13.76 9.06 -5.58
CA ASN A 376 -14.68 9.15 -4.43
C ASN A 376 -14.02 8.80 -3.07
N GLY A 377 -12.81 8.24 -3.06
CA GLY A 377 -12.05 7.99 -1.83
C GLY A 377 -12.35 6.68 -1.09
N LEU A 378 -13.57 6.11 -1.22
CA LEU A 378 -14.00 4.95 -0.42
C LEU A 378 -14.30 3.68 -1.21
N PHE A 379 -14.87 3.82 -2.40
CA PHE A 379 -15.55 2.74 -3.10
C PHE A 379 -14.90 2.51 -4.48
N PRO A 380 -14.49 1.27 -4.78
CA PRO A 380 -14.02 0.90 -6.12
C PRO A 380 -15.15 0.99 -7.14
N THR A 381 -14.78 1.13 -8.41
CA THR A 381 -15.62 0.63 -9.52
C THR A 381 -15.25 -0.82 -9.82
N GLU A 382 -16.09 -1.52 -10.59
CA GLU A 382 -15.80 -2.89 -11.01
C GLU A 382 -14.50 -2.96 -11.82
N GLU A 383 -14.25 -1.99 -12.69
CA GLU A 383 -13.05 -1.92 -13.53
C GLU A 383 -11.78 -1.72 -12.68
N LEU A 384 -11.85 -0.91 -11.62
CA LEU A 384 -10.73 -0.69 -10.72
C LEU A 384 -10.45 -1.91 -9.84
N ALA A 385 -11.50 -2.59 -9.36
CA ALA A 385 -11.37 -3.86 -8.65
C ALA A 385 -10.72 -4.94 -9.54
N GLU A 386 -11.10 -5.02 -10.82
CA GLU A 386 -10.48 -5.93 -11.78
C GLU A 386 -9.02 -5.53 -12.09
N LYS A 387 -8.77 -4.23 -12.29
CA LYS A 387 -7.43 -3.69 -12.57
C LYS A 387 -6.47 -4.00 -11.42
N GLU A 388 -6.91 -3.85 -10.18
CA GLU A 388 -6.12 -4.18 -8.99
C GLU A 388 -5.57 -5.61 -9.05
N VAL A 389 -6.41 -6.60 -9.36
CA VAL A 389 -5.97 -7.99 -9.44
C VAL A 389 -4.99 -8.21 -10.59
N LYS A 390 -5.25 -7.63 -11.77
CA LYS A 390 -4.34 -7.73 -12.93
C LYS A 390 -2.96 -7.19 -12.61
N VAL A 391 -2.92 -6.02 -11.97
CA VAL A 391 -1.70 -5.29 -11.67
C VAL A 391 -0.91 -5.99 -10.56
N ALA A 392 -1.59 -6.51 -9.52
CA ALA A 392 -0.94 -7.29 -8.46
C ALA A 392 -0.28 -8.55 -9.01
N LYS A 393 -0.98 -9.31 -9.88
CA LYS A 393 -0.42 -10.50 -10.54
C LYS A 393 0.72 -10.13 -11.49
N ALA A 394 0.65 -8.99 -12.18
CA ALA A 394 1.72 -8.52 -13.07
C ALA A 394 3.01 -8.20 -12.31
N LEU A 395 2.91 -7.76 -11.05
CA LEU A 395 4.05 -7.57 -10.15
C LEU A 395 4.49 -8.88 -9.46
N GLY A 396 3.75 -9.98 -9.65
CA GLY A 396 4.02 -11.29 -9.06
C GLY A 396 3.63 -11.43 -7.59
N LEU A 397 2.76 -10.53 -7.10
CA LEU A 397 2.07 -10.71 -5.83
C LEU A 397 1.04 -11.83 -5.94
N ASN A 398 0.85 -12.57 -4.85
CA ASN A 398 -0.17 -13.62 -4.76
C ASN A 398 -1.23 -13.32 -3.68
N MET A 399 -1.08 -12.20 -2.96
CA MET A 399 -1.99 -11.72 -1.93
C MET A 399 -2.02 -10.19 -1.92
N LEU A 400 -3.08 -9.60 -1.37
CA LEU A 400 -3.11 -8.22 -0.87
C LEU A 400 -3.75 -8.19 0.52
N ASN A 401 -3.46 -7.15 1.32
CA ASN A 401 -4.08 -6.94 2.62
C ASN A 401 -5.11 -5.81 2.54
N PHE A 402 -6.29 -5.99 3.12
CA PHE A 402 -7.12 -4.85 3.52
C PHE A 402 -6.63 -4.38 4.88
N HIS A 403 -6.20 -3.14 4.92
CA HIS A 403 -5.60 -2.57 6.11
C HIS A 403 -6.44 -1.42 6.61
N ARG A 404 -6.76 -1.46 7.91
CA ARG A 404 -7.58 -0.45 8.60
C ARG A 404 -8.99 -0.21 8.03
N ASN A 405 -9.43 -1.01 7.07
CA ASN A 405 -10.77 -0.91 6.50
C ASN A 405 -11.32 -2.30 6.18
N ILE A 406 -12.65 -2.43 6.27
CA ILE A 406 -13.31 -3.63 5.80
C ILE A 406 -13.16 -3.71 4.28
N GLY A 407 -12.87 -4.90 3.77
CA GLY A 407 -12.81 -5.15 2.35
C GLY A 407 -14.11 -4.78 1.64
N ARG A 408 -14.03 -4.55 0.33
CA ARG A 408 -15.23 -4.33 -0.50
C ARG A 408 -15.62 -5.64 -1.15
N SER A 409 -16.88 -6.05 -1.06
CA SER A 409 -17.32 -7.33 -1.61
C SER A 409 -17.05 -7.45 -3.11
N GLN A 410 -17.17 -6.37 -3.88
CA GLN A 410 -16.80 -6.36 -5.31
C GLN A 410 -15.31 -6.63 -5.55
N VAL A 411 -14.43 -6.18 -4.65
CA VAL A 411 -12.99 -6.47 -4.73
C VAL A 411 -12.75 -7.94 -4.40
N LEU A 412 -13.34 -8.46 -3.33
CA LEU A 412 -13.25 -9.89 -2.98
C LEU A 412 -13.79 -10.80 -4.10
N GLN A 413 -14.86 -10.39 -4.78
CA GLN A 413 -15.39 -11.11 -5.95
C GLN A 413 -14.37 -11.17 -7.10
N LYS A 414 -13.68 -10.06 -7.44
CA LYS A 414 -12.64 -10.09 -8.47
C LYS A 414 -11.42 -10.92 -8.05
N HIS A 415 -11.04 -10.87 -6.78
CA HIS A 415 -10.01 -11.72 -6.22
C HIS A 415 -10.35 -13.22 -6.32
N ASP A 416 -11.60 -13.59 -6.04
CA ASP A 416 -12.10 -14.94 -6.24
C ASP A 416 -12.09 -15.36 -7.71
N GLU A 417 -12.57 -14.50 -8.61
CA GLU A 417 -12.71 -14.79 -10.05
C GLU A 417 -11.36 -14.92 -10.77
N MET A 418 -10.33 -14.22 -10.28
CA MET A 418 -9.06 -14.07 -10.99
C MET A 418 -7.87 -14.70 -10.26
N GLY A 419 -8.09 -15.26 -9.05
CA GLY A 419 -7.10 -16.02 -8.30
C GLY A 419 -6.04 -15.14 -7.65
N LEU A 420 -6.44 -14.36 -6.64
CA LEU A 420 -5.53 -13.56 -5.81
C LEU A 420 -6.00 -13.59 -4.35
N LEU A 421 -5.13 -13.95 -3.40
CA LEU A 421 -5.52 -14.13 -1.99
C LEU A 421 -5.78 -12.78 -1.31
N ARG A 422 -6.50 -12.83 -0.19
CA ARG A 422 -6.73 -11.68 0.70
C ARG A 422 -6.50 -12.04 2.16
N TYR A 423 -5.95 -11.05 2.83
CA TYR A 423 -5.87 -10.91 4.27
C TYR A 423 -6.75 -9.71 4.65
N GLU A 424 -7.65 -9.83 5.63
CA GLU A 424 -8.64 -8.78 5.92
C GLU A 424 -8.64 -8.34 7.39
N GLU A 425 -8.71 -7.01 7.58
CA GLU A 425 -8.86 -6.34 8.87
C GLU A 425 -10.24 -5.64 8.98
N PRO A 426 -10.82 -5.54 10.19
CA PRO A 426 -12.07 -4.81 10.39
C PRO A 426 -11.91 -3.28 10.35
N GLY A 427 -10.68 -2.78 10.52
CA GLY A 427 -10.40 -1.36 10.75
C GLY A 427 -10.56 -0.92 12.20
N ALA A 428 -10.19 0.34 12.49
CA ALA A 428 -10.18 1.06 13.79
C ALA A 428 -8.82 1.29 14.46
N GLY A 429 -7.75 0.58 14.09
CA GLY A 429 -6.46 0.78 14.75
C GLY A 429 -6.53 0.45 16.26
N CYS A 430 -5.63 0.99 17.07
CA CYS A 430 -5.58 0.73 18.52
C CYS A 430 -6.92 0.95 19.25
N PHE A 431 -7.86 1.70 18.65
CA PHE A 431 -9.20 1.98 19.17
C PHE A 431 -10.16 0.78 19.12
N SER A 432 -9.82 -0.31 18.42
CA SER A 432 -10.50 -1.61 18.55
C SER A 432 -10.59 -2.08 20.02
N TRP A 433 -9.69 -1.57 20.86
CA TRP A 433 -9.52 -1.92 22.27
C TRP A 433 -9.85 -0.75 23.22
N SER A 434 -10.66 0.21 22.77
CA SER A 434 -11.07 1.40 23.55
C SER A 434 -11.73 1.06 24.89
N GLU A 435 -11.56 1.93 25.89
CA GLU A 435 -12.26 1.88 27.18
C GLU A 435 -13.75 2.27 27.08
N SER A 436 -14.15 2.93 25.98
CA SER A 436 -15.55 3.23 25.69
C SER A 436 -16.36 1.96 25.41
N GLU A 437 -17.44 1.73 26.18
CA GLU A 437 -18.34 0.59 25.96
C GLU A 437 -19.03 0.68 24.58
N PHE A 438 -19.39 1.89 24.16
CA PHE A 438 -20.01 2.12 22.85
C PHE A 438 -19.05 1.70 21.72
N THR A 439 -17.80 2.16 21.76
CA THR A 439 -16.78 1.86 20.75
C THR A 439 -16.51 0.36 20.65
N ARG A 440 -16.38 -0.33 21.79
CA ARG A 440 -16.19 -1.79 21.82
C ARG A 440 -17.35 -2.54 21.18
N LYS A 441 -18.59 -2.19 21.54
CA LYS A 441 -19.78 -2.83 20.95
C LYS A 441 -19.92 -2.53 19.45
N TYR A 442 -19.60 -1.30 19.04
CA TYR A 442 -19.54 -0.90 17.64
C TYR A 442 -18.59 -1.80 16.85
N GLU A 443 -17.33 -1.92 17.30
CA GLU A 443 -16.30 -2.69 16.58
C GLU A 443 -16.59 -4.19 16.59
N LYS A 444 -17.09 -4.73 17.71
CA LYS A 444 -17.56 -6.12 17.77
C LYS A 444 -18.66 -6.40 16.73
N GLU A 445 -19.63 -5.51 16.58
CA GLU A 445 -20.69 -5.65 15.58
C GLU A 445 -20.15 -5.51 14.15
N LYS A 446 -19.19 -4.61 13.92
CA LYS A 446 -18.49 -4.43 12.65
C LYS A 446 -17.75 -5.70 12.23
N ILE A 447 -16.92 -6.25 13.11
CA ILE A 447 -16.22 -7.54 12.93
C ILE A 447 -17.20 -8.67 12.62
N ARG A 448 -18.30 -8.76 13.40
CA ARG A 448 -19.33 -9.79 13.18
C ARG A 448 -19.94 -9.70 11.78
N ARG A 449 -20.22 -8.50 11.28
CA ARG A 449 -20.81 -8.28 9.95
C ARG A 449 -19.83 -8.60 8.82
N MET A 450 -18.57 -8.20 8.96
CA MET A 450 -17.49 -8.53 8.03
C MET A 450 -17.38 -10.04 7.83
N VAL A 451 -17.16 -10.80 8.92
CA VAL A 451 -16.99 -12.27 8.85
C VAL A 451 -18.21 -12.96 8.23
N LEU A 452 -19.43 -12.54 8.58
CA LEU A 452 -20.64 -13.12 8.01
C LEU A 452 -20.80 -12.86 6.51
N ARG A 453 -20.41 -11.67 6.06
CA ARG A 453 -20.43 -11.27 4.64
C ARG A 453 -19.40 -12.06 3.84
N ASP A 454 -18.20 -12.23 4.38
CA ASP A 454 -17.04 -12.59 3.57
C ASP A 454 -16.59 -14.06 3.64
N ARG A 455 -17.06 -14.83 4.63
CA ARG A 455 -16.69 -16.25 4.87
C ARG A 455 -16.89 -17.22 3.70
N ASN A 456 -17.60 -16.83 2.64
CA ASN A 456 -17.77 -17.65 1.44
C ASN A 456 -16.72 -17.37 0.34
N HIS A 457 -15.93 -16.29 0.44
CA HIS A 457 -14.89 -15.94 -0.53
C HIS A 457 -13.68 -16.88 -0.43
N PRO A 458 -13.40 -17.75 -1.44
CA PRO A 458 -12.21 -18.61 -1.41
C PRO A 458 -10.88 -17.86 -1.36
N SER A 459 -10.83 -16.62 -1.87
CA SER A 459 -9.63 -15.76 -1.82
C SER A 459 -9.26 -15.31 -0.41
N LEU A 460 -10.22 -15.14 0.50
CA LEU A 460 -9.99 -14.64 1.86
C LEU A 460 -9.47 -15.76 2.78
N ILE A 461 -8.21 -15.64 3.22
CA ILE A 461 -7.50 -16.74 3.91
C ILE A 461 -7.18 -16.47 5.38
N ILE A 462 -7.04 -15.21 5.76
CA ILE A 462 -6.70 -14.77 7.13
C ILE A 462 -7.62 -13.61 7.51
N TYR A 463 -8.21 -13.69 8.70
CA TYR A 463 -8.75 -12.53 9.40
C TYR A 463 -7.70 -12.03 10.39
N CYS A 464 -7.42 -10.74 10.38
CA CYS A 464 -6.63 -10.07 11.40
C CYS A 464 -7.51 -9.11 12.16
N ILE A 465 -7.51 -9.18 13.49
CA ILE A 465 -8.37 -8.31 14.29
C ILE A 465 -7.78 -6.89 14.39
N GLN A 466 -6.45 -6.75 14.33
CA GLN A 466 -5.79 -5.48 14.62
C GLN A 466 -4.42 -5.31 13.93
N ASN A 467 -4.08 -4.10 13.48
CA ASN A 467 -2.70 -3.75 13.13
C ASN A 467 -1.91 -3.19 14.33
N GLU A 468 -0.66 -3.61 14.47
CA GLU A 468 0.35 -3.13 15.41
C GLU A 468 -0.06 -3.14 16.89
N GLN A 469 -0.59 -2.02 17.38
CA GLN A 469 -0.73 -1.79 18.82
C GLN A 469 -2.01 -2.39 19.41
N VAL A 470 -1.82 -3.29 20.37
CA VAL A 470 -2.86 -3.76 21.30
C VAL A 470 -2.41 -3.42 22.71
N LYS A 471 -3.09 -2.47 23.37
CA LYS A 471 -2.77 -2.02 24.74
C LYS A 471 -3.03 -3.08 25.82
N VAL A 472 -3.76 -4.15 25.48
CA VAL A 472 -4.08 -5.24 26.39
C VAL A 472 -3.38 -6.53 25.95
N PRO A 473 -2.96 -7.40 26.90
CA PRO A 473 -2.30 -8.65 26.55
C PRO A 473 -3.27 -9.62 25.83
N PRO A 474 -2.74 -10.61 25.06
CA PRO A 474 -3.56 -11.61 24.37
C PRO A 474 -4.50 -12.41 25.27
N ASP A 475 -4.19 -12.51 26.57
CA ASP A 475 -4.99 -13.23 27.54
C ASP A 475 -6.21 -12.48 28.08
N ASN A 476 -6.38 -11.21 27.70
CA ASN A 476 -7.50 -10.38 28.13
C ASN A 476 -8.86 -11.05 27.74
N PRO A 477 -9.85 -11.10 28.65
CA PRO A 477 -11.14 -11.73 28.38
C PRO A 477 -11.88 -11.18 27.16
N TYR A 478 -11.78 -9.87 26.91
CA TYR A 478 -12.42 -9.23 25.75
C TYR A 478 -11.71 -9.60 24.43
N VAL A 479 -10.37 -9.67 24.43
CA VAL A 479 -9.60 -10.18 23.29
C VAL A 479 -10.03 -11.61 22.94
N LYS A 480 -10.06 -12.49 23.95
CA LYS A 480 -10.54 -13.87 23.80
C LYS A 480 -11.97 -13.92 23.28
N GLU A 481 -12.86 -13.05 23.77
CA GLU A 481 -14.25 -12.99 23.30
C GLU A 481 -14.34 -12.70 21.79
N ILE A 482 -13.60 -11.69 21.30
CA ILE A 482 -13.59 -11.32 19.89
C ILE A 482 -12.96 -12.42 19.02
N MET A 483 -11.80 -12.96 19.42
CA MET A 483 -11.13 -14.04 18.69
C MET A 483 -12.03 -15.28 18.57
N ASN A 484 -12.67 -15.69 19.67
CA ASN A 484 -13.63 -16.80 19.67
C ASN A 484 -14.88 -16.49 18.83
N LEU A 485 -15.36 -15.24 18.83
CA LEU A 485 -16.48 -14.84 17.99
C LEU A 485 -16.16 -15.06 16.51
N VAL A 486 -15.00 -14.60 16.04
CA VAL A 486 -14.58 -14.75 14.63
C VAL A 486 -14.43 -16.22 14.27
N HIS A 487 -13.67 -16.99 15.06
CA HIS A 487 -13.47 -18.43 14.83
C HIS A 487 -14.79 -19.22 14.81
N LYS A 488 -15.75 -18.87 15.69
CA LYS A 488 -17.07 -19.51 15.71
C LYS A 488 -17.93 -19.16 14.49
N LEU A 489 -17.85 -17.92 14.00
CA LEU A 489 -18.61 -17.47 12.83
C LEU A 489 -18.06 -18.08 11.53
N ASP A 490 -16.74 -18.25 11.47
CA ASP A 490 -16.01 -18.86 10.36
C ASP A 490 -14.86 -19.76 10.86
N PRO A 491 -15.11 -21.05 11.11
CA PRO A 491 -14.09 -21.98 11.60
C PRO A 491 -13.15 -22.46 10.49
N THR A 492 -13.17 -21.86 9.30
CA THR A 492 -12.45 -22.37 8.13
C THR A 492 -11.26 -21.51 7.72
N ARG A 493 -10.99 -20.44 8.46
CA ARG A 493 -9.91 -19.47 8.21
C ARG A 493 -8.94 -19.46 9.38
N ILE A 494 -7.71 -19.01 9.13
CA ILE A 494 -6.81 -18.59 10.19
C ILE A 494 -7.32 -17.25 10.73
N VAL A 495 -7.33 -17.10 12.05
CA VAL A 495 -7.68 -15.84 12.72
C VAL A 495 -6.50 -15.42 13.55
N ILE A 496 -5.93 -14.24 13.29
CA ILE A 496 -4.83 -13.70 14.09
C ILE A 496 -5.28 -12.45 14.84
N LEU A 497 -4.78 -12.27 16.06
CA LEU A 497 -5.09 -11.11 16.88
C LEU A 497 -4.51 -9.85 16.25
N LYS A 498 -3.22 -9.87 15.91
CA LYS A 498 -2.55 -8.71 15.31
C LYS A 498 -1.43 -9.06 14.35
N SER A 499 -1.15 -8.13 13.42
CA SER A 499 0.12 -8.03 12.70
C SER A 499 0.95 -6.94 13.34
N ALA A 500 2.14 -7.25 13.88
CA ALA A 500 2.87 -6.32 14.74
C ALA A 500 4.36 -6.68 14.86
N TRP A 501 5.03 -6.22 15.93
CA TRP A 501 6.37 -6.64 16.34
C TRP A 501 6.29 -7.81 17.33
N SER A 502 6.75 -8.99 16.93
CA SER A 502 7.01 -10.13 17.80
C SER A 502 8.25 -9.90 18.67
N GLU A 503 9.20 -9.10 18.20
CA GLU A 503 10.34 -8.65 18.99
C GLU A 503 10.03 -7.40 19.83
N ALA A 504 11.01 -6.92 20.60
CA ALA A 504 10.85 -5.72 21.41
C ALA A 504 10.43 -4.53 20.53
N LEU A 505 9.35 -3.85 20.95
CA LEU A 505 8.90 -2.59 20.34
C LEU A 505 10.05 -1.57 20.33
N PRO A 506 10.13 -0.71 19.29
CA PRO A 506 11.01 0.45 19.34
C PRO A 506 10.78 1.24 20.63
N SER A 507 11.86 1.61 21.32
CA SER A 507 11.81 2.22 22.67
C SER A 507 10.97 3.51 22.73
N SER A 508 10.71 4.13 21.57
CA SER A 508 9.87 5.30 21.38
C SER A 508 8.37 5.07 21.60
N PHE A 509 7.90 3.81 21.66
CA PHE A 509 6.48 3.50 21.79
C PHE A 509 6.00 3.25 23.23
N GLY A 510 6.89 3.21 24.22
CA GLY A 510 6.50 2.99 25.63
C GLY A 510 6.24 1.51 25.99
N PRO A 511 6.38 1.13 27.28
CA PRO A 511 6.25 -0.24 27.77
C PRO A 511 4.80 -0.76 27.91
N GLU A 512 3.79 0.10 27.75
CA GLU A 512 2.36 -0.20 27.97
C GLU A 512 1.70 -1.04 26.87
N TYR A 513 2.36 -1.23 25.73
CA TYR A 513 1.86 -2.05 24.64
C TYR A 513 2.20 -3.52 24.85
N GLY A 514 1.18 -4.38 24.79
CA GLY A 514 1.34 -5.81 25.08
C GLY A 514 2.28 -6.49 24.08
N GLN A 515 3.38 -7.06 24.61
CA GLN A 515 4.18 -8.05 23.89
C GLN A 515 3.34 -9.33 23.71
N GLY A 516 3.54 -10.04 22.60
CA GLY A 516 2.85 -11.29 22.31
C GLY A 516 1.63 -11.18 21.40
N ASN A 517 1.26 -12.31 20.81
CA ASN A 517 0.20 -12.45 19.80
C ASN A 517 -0.73 -13.63 20.14
N ALA A 518 -1.82 -13.81 19.40
CA ALA A 518 -2.69 -14.98 19.50
C ALA A 518 -3.31 -15.33 18.14
N PHE A 519 -3.64 -16.61 17.92
CA PHE A 519 -4.34 -17.05 16.73
C PHE A 519 -5.15 -18.34 16.91
N PHE A 520 -6.00 -18.60 15.92
CA PHE A 520 -6.69 -19.87 15.71
C PHE A 520 -6.34 -20.46 14.34
N LEU A 521 -6.23 -21.79 14.28
CA LEU A 521 -6.15 -22.53 13.01
C LEU A 521 -7.54 -22.96 12.54
N PRO A 522 -7.74 -23.18 11.24
CA PRO A 522 -8.99 -23.72 10.70
C PRO A 522 -9.41 -25.03 11.40
N TYR A 523 -10.63 -25.06 11.93
CA TYR A 523 -11.25 -26.14 12.72
C TYR A 523 -10.49 -26.56 13.99
N ASP A 524 -9.52 -25.79 14.44
CA ASP A 524 -8.85 -26.02 15.72
C ASP A 524 -9.41 -25.05 16.77
N ASP A 525 -10.02 -25.59 17.82
CA ASP A 525 -10.56 -24.79 18.93
C ASP A 525 -9.47 -24.40 19.96
N THR A 526 -8.20 -24.72 19.69
CA THR A 526 -7.06 -24.32 20.52
C THR A 526 -6.77 -22.83 20.35
N TYR A 527 -6.81 -22.09 21.45
CA TYR A 527 -6.39 -20.68 21.50
C TYR A 527 -4.88 -20.57 21.67
N TYR A 528 -4.17 -20.51 20.55
CA TYR A 528 -2.73 -20.28 20.55
C TYR A 528 -2.44 -18.84 20.94
N HIS A 529 -1.63 -18.63 21.97
CA HIS A 529 -1.26 -17.29 22.43
C HIS A 529 0.11 -17.32 23.09
N ASP A 530 0.77 -16.17 23.09
CA ASP A 530 1.97 -15.96 23.89
C ASP A 530 1.59 -15.84 25.36
N ASP A 531 2.04 -16.81 26.16
CA ASP A 531 1.84 -16.91 27.61
C ASP A 531 3.03 -16.35 28.41
N GLY A 532 3.84 -15.50 27.76
CA GLY A 532 5.07 -14.91 28.31
C GLY A 532 6.33 -15.70 27.93
N THR A 533 6.21 -16.72 27.08
CA THR A 533 7.35 -17.49 26.54
C THR A 533 7.95 -16.87 25.29
N GLY A 534 7.27 -15.89 24.67
CA GLY A 534 7.65 -15.32 23.38
C GLY A 534 7.26 -16.20 22.19
N TRP A 535 6.55 -17.30 22.43
CA TRP A 535 6.09 -18.22 21.41
C TRP A 535 4.57 -18.24 21.38
N CYS A 536 3.99 -18.17 20.18
CA CYS A 536 2.58 -18.48 20.00
C CYS A 536 2.31 -19.44 18.84
N GLY A 537 3.28 -19.64 17.93
CA GLY A 537 3.11 -20.39 16.68
C GLY A 537 3.10 -19.49 15.44
N TRP A 538 3.09 -18.17 15.62
CA TRP A 538 3.06 -17.16 14.56
C TRP A 538 3.99 -16.00 14.91
N TYR A 539 5.12 -15.92 14.22
CA TYR A 539 6.07 -14.82 14.34
C TYR A 539 5.72 -13.78 13.28
N ASP A 540 5.37 -12.58 13.73
CA ASP A 540 5.12 -11.43 12.86
C ASP A 540 6.08 -10.30 13.24
N GLN A 541 6.79 -9.73 12.26
CA GLN A 541 7.74 -8.65 12.52
C GLN A 541 7.62 -7.51 11.52
N HIS A 542 7.30 -6.33 12.05
CA HIS A 542 7.32 -5.07 11.32
C HIS A 542 8.74 -4.50 11.26
N THR A 543 9.12 -3.99 10.09
CA THR A 543 10.41 -3.33 9.85
C THR A 543 10.15 -1.94 9.32
N VAL A 544 9.54 -1.08 10.12
CA VAL A 544 9.16 0.28 9.71
C VAL A 544 10.41 1.12 9.37
N GLY A 545 10.35 1.87 8.27
CA GLY A 545 11.44 2.75 7.83
C GLY A 545 12.35 2.14 6.76
N GLY A 546 13.66 2.38 6.85
CA GLY A 546 14.65 1.87 5.89
C GLY A 546 15.19 2.91 4.89
N PRO A 547 16.27 2.58 4.17
CA PRO A 547 17.13 3.56 3.48
C PRO A 547 16.50 4.30 2.28
N GLY A 548 15.27 3.95 1.87
CA GLY A 548 14.61 4.55 0.70
C GLY A 548 15.28 4.22 -0.65
N ILE A 549 16.35 3.43 -0.63
CA ILE A 549 17.12 2.95 -1.78
C ILE A 549 17.88 1.67 -1.41
N TYR A 550 18.20 0.82 -2.40
CA TYR A 550 18.97 -0.40 -2.12
C TYR A 550 20.43 -0.05 -1.83
N ARG A 551 20.97 -0.64 -0.76
CA ARG A 551 22.35 -0.46 -0.31
C ARG A 551 23.01 -1.81 -0.07
N ASP A 552 24.34 -1.85 -0.23
CA ASP A 552 25.14 -3.07 -0.01
C ASP A 552 24.90 -3.67 1.39
N SER A 553 24.71 -2.83 2.40
CA SER A 553 24.47 -3.25 3.80
C SER A 553 23.19 -4.07 4.03
N LEU A 554 22.29 -4.17 3.04
CA LEU A 554 21.11 -5.03 3.11
C LEU A 554 21.44 -6.51 2.84
N TYR A 555 22.67 -6.80 2.37
CA TYR A 555 23.19 -8.16 2.20
C TYR A 555 24.69 -8.18 2.49
N ASN A 556 25.09 -8.56 3.71
CA ASN A 556 26.50 -8.70 4.09
C ASN A 556 27.05 -10.11 3.81
N GLY A 557 26.17 -11.12 3.77
CA GLY A 557 26.49 -12.50 3.43
C GLY A 557 25.36 -13.47 3.79
N PRO A 558 25.56 -14.78 3.63
CA PRO A 558 24.48 -15.77 3.76
C PRO A 558 23.92 -15.96 5.18
N HIS A 559 24.60 -15.38 6.17
CA HIS A 559 24.21 -15.43 7.57
C HIS A 559 23.83 -14.05 8.12
N ASP A 560 23.91 -13.00 7.31
CA ASP A 560 23.65 -11.61 7.70
C ASP A 560 23.11 -10.84 6.48
N PHE A 561 21.78 -10.81 6.37
CA PHE A 561 21.05 -10.06 5.35
C PHE A 561 19.68 -9.67 5.88
N SER A 562 19.09 -8.63 5.27
CA SER A 562 17.79 -8.10 5.72
C SER A 562 16.69 -9.16 5.65
N HIS A 563 15.84 -9.23 6.67
CA HIS A 563 14.68 -10.14 6.73
C HIS A 563 15.05 -11.63 6.68
N ARG A 564 16.26 -11.97 7.12
CA ARG A 564 16.64 -13.36 7.44
C ARG A 564 15.94 -13.79 8.73
N SER A 565 15.44 -15.01 8.77
CA SER A 565 14.96 -15.67 9.98
C SER A 565 15.57 -17.07 10.09
N ASP A 566 15.81 -17.54 11.32
CA ASP A 566 16.12 -18.93 11.62
C ASP A 566 15.03 -19.62 12.44
N ASN A 567 13.88 -18.95 12.62
CA ASN A 567 12.72 -19.50 13.29
C ASN A 567 12.05 -20.56 12.40
N LYS A 568 12.13 -21.82 12.82
CA LYS A 568 11.48 -22.97 12.16
C LYS A 568 10.21 -23.42 12.88
N GLY A 569 10.00 -22.93 14.10
CA GLY A 569 8.93 -23.39 14.98
C GLY A 569 7.61 -22.68 14.74
N GLU A 570 7.64 -21.50 14.13
CA GLU A 570 6.48 -20.64 13.91
C GLU A 570 6.35 -20.27 12.45
N ILE A 571 5.14 -19.90 12.02
CA ILE A 571 4.97 -19.23 10.74
C ILE A 571 5.68 -17.89 10.81
N VAL A 572 6.60 -17.63 9.87
CA VAL A 572 7.38 -16.38 9.84
C VAL A 572 6.78 -15.44 8.79
N PHE A 573 6.12 -14.39 9.26
CA PHE A 573 5.49 -13.37 8.43
C PHE A 573 6.15 -12.01 8.69
N TRP A 574 6.53 -11.30 7.63
CA TRP A 574 6.97 -9.92 7.74
C TRP A 574 5.78 -9.00 7.46
N GLY A 575 4.99 -8.70 8.50
CA GLY A 575 3.66 -8.06 8.43
C GLY A 575 3.65 -6.66 7.83
N GLU A 576 4.76 -5.94 7.98
CA GLU A 576 4.98 -4.67 7.31
C GLU A 576 6.47 -4.45 7.04
N VAL A 577 6.83 -4.35 5.76
CA VAL A 577 8.23 -4.32 5.33
C VAL A 577 8.61 -2.94 4.82
N LEU A 578 9.54 -2.28 5.52
CA LEU A 578 10.26 -1.05 5.14
C LEU A 578 9.33 0.05 4.58
N GLY A 579 9.89 1.05 3.90
CA GLY A 579 9.12 2.09 3.21
C GLY A 579 9.97 2.79 2.15
N VAL A 580 9.43 2.91 0.93
CA VAL A 580 10.07 3.62 -0.19
C VAL A 580 9.06 4.46 -0.96
N GLY A 581 8.87 5.69 -0.47
CA GLY A 581 7.99 6.67 -1.10
C GLY A 581 8.50 7.13 -2.46
N THR A 582 7.58 7.23 -3.42
CA THR A 582 7.82 7.74 -4.79
C THR A 582 6.59 8.54 -5.25
N PRO A 583 6.71 9.46 -6.24
CA PRO A 583 5.54 10.17 -6.73
C PRO A 583 4.59 9.23 -7.48
N ASP A 584 3.31 9.58 -7.52
CA ASP A 584 2.33 8.90 -8.36
C ASP A 584 2.69 8.98 -9.85
N ASN A 585 2.06 8.16 -10.68
CA ASN A 585 2.23 8.22 -12.12
C ASN A 585 1.46 9.43 -12.69
N LEU A 586 1.98 10.63 -12.43
CA LEU A 586 1.34 11.90 -12.78
C LEU A 586 1.08 12.01 -14.28
N GLY A 587 1.92 11.40 -15.13
CA GLY A 587 1.68 11.35 -16.58
C GLY A 587 0.41 10.57 -16.94
N ALA A 588 0.22 9.38 -16.37
CA ALA A 588 -0.97 8.56 -16.61
C ALA A 588 -2.23 9.19 -16.00
N ILE A 589 -2.13 9.74 -14.78
CA ILE A 589 -3.24 10.43 -14.11
C ILE A 589 -3.66 11.68 -14.88
N HIS A 590 -2.70 12.50 -15.32
CA HIS A 590 -3.01 13.69 -16.11
C HIS A 590 -3.71 13.33 -17.43
N LYS A 591 -3.21 12.29 -18.13
CA LYS A 591 -3.85 11.77 -19.35
C LYS A 591 -5.29 11.31 -19.08
N PHE A 592 -5.54 10.60 -17.97
CA PHE A 592 -6.90 10.20 -17.59
C PHE A 592 -7.84 11.41 -17.46
N TYR A 593 -7.42 12.48 -16.78
CA TYR A 593 -8.25 13.68 -16.65
C TYR A 593 -8.41 14.47 -17.97
N GLN A 594 -7.44 14.42 -18.87
CA GLN A 594 -7.58 15.00 -20.21
C GLN A 594 -8.62 14.25 -21.06
N GLU A 595 -8.62 12.92 -20.98
CA GLU A 595 -9.59 12.08 -21.67
C GLU A 595 -10.99 12.14 -21.03
N ASN A 596 -11.07 12.59 -19.77
CA ASN A 596 -12.30 12.66 -18.98
C ASN A 596 -12.49 14.04 -18.30
N PRO A 597 -12.62 15.15 -19.06
CA PRO A 597 -12.57 16.51 -18.51
C PRO A 597 -13.69 16.84 -17.52
N GLY A 598 -14.84 16.15 -17.62
CA GLY A 598 -16.00 16.32 -16.75
C GLY A 598 -16.01 15.47 -15.47
N ILE A 599 -15.06 14.54 -15.30
CA ILE A 599 -14.99 13.71 -14.09
C ILE A 599 -14.41 14.53 -12.92
N GLY A 600 -15.12 14.55 -11.79
CA GLY A 600 -14.68 15.21 -10.56
C GLY A 600 -13.58 14.45 -9.81
N GLY A 601 -13.59 14.58 -8.49
CA GLY A 601 -12.81 13.73 -7.60
C GLY A 601 -11.94 14.49 -6.60
N TYR A 602 -11.87 13.93 -5.38
CA TYR A 602 -11.24 14.59 -4.24
C TYR A 602 -9.76 14.96 -4.47
N ASN A 603 -8.96 14.08 -5.09
CA ASN A 603 -7.54 14.35 -5.38
C ASN A 603 -7.27 15.06 -6.73
N ARG A 604 -8.30 15.37 -7.54
CA ARG A 604 -8.09 15.92 -8.89
C ARG A 604 -7.30 17.24 -8.87
N PRO A 605 -7.61 18.23 -8.01
CA PRO A 605 -6.87 19.49 -8.00
C PRO A 605 -5.38 19.29 -7.69
N ASP A 606 -5.07 18.48 -6.68
CA ASP A 606 -3.70 18.18 -6.26
C ASP A 606 -2.89 17.49 -7.35
N HIS A 607 -3.46 16.47 -7.99
CA HIS A 607 -2.77 15.79 -9.10
C HIS A 607 -2.45 16.73 -10.27
N LEU A 608 -3.36 17.65 -10.61
CA LEU A 608 -3.15 18.59 -11.71
C LEU A 608 -2.10 19.65 -11.35
N GLU A 609 -2.12 20.16 -10.13
CA GLU A 609 -1.12 21.11 -9.66
C GLU A 609 0.27 20.48 -9.57
N TRP A 610 0.35 19.26 -9.03
CA TRP A 610 1.59 18.51 -8.91
C TRP A 610 2.19 18.17 -10.27
N TRP A 611 1.36 17.69 -11.21
CA TRP A 611 1.80 17.48 -12.60
C TRP A 611 2.32 18.78 -13.21
N ALA A 612 1.61 19.90 -13.06
CA ALA A 612 1.99 21.19 -13.64
C ALA A 612 3.29 21.73 -13.04
N ALA A 613 3.55 21.50 -11.76
CA ALA A 613 4.81 21.84 -11.11
C ALA A 613 6.00 21.10 -11.73
N TYR A 614 5.85 19.80 -11.94
CA TYR A 614 6.90 18.98 -12.56
C TYR A 614 7.11 19.33 -14.02
N ASP A 615 6.03 19.61 -14.76
CA ASP A 615 6.09 20.04 -16.14
C ASP A 615 6.86 21.37 -16.29
N ARG A 616 6.55 22.36 -15.44
CA ARG A 616 7.32 23.63 -15.37
C ARG A 616 8.78 23.40 -15.03
N PHE A 617 9.09 22.54 -14.06
CA PHE A 617 10.47 22.22 -13.70
C PHE A 617 11.26 21.67 -14.89
N LEU A 618 10.66 20.75 -15.66
CA LEU A 618 11.31 20.15 -16.83
C LEU A 618 11.74 21.20 -17.86
N ASP A 619 10.89 22.21 -18.10
CA ASP A 619 11.17 23.29 -19.04
C ASP A 619 12.09 24.36 -18.46
N GLU A 620 11.75 24.93 -17.31
CA GLU A 620 12.49 26.04 -16.71
C GLU A 620 13.91 25.67 -16.31
N LYS A 621 14.13 24.41 -15.92
CA LYS A 621 15.44 23.90 -15.45
C LYS A 621 16.18 23.09 -16.50
N ASN A 622 15.64 22.99 -17.72
CA ASN A 622 16.22 22.29 -18.87
C ASN A 622 16.50 20.80 -18.60
N PHE A 623 15.50 20.09 -18.10
CA PHE A 623 15.53 18.65 -17.83
C PHE A 623 14.83 17.81 -18.92
N ARG A 624 14.16 18.43 -19.91
CA ARG A 624 13.46 17.70 -21.00
C ARG A 624 14.33 16.69 -21.76
N LYS A 625 15.63 16.96 -21.92
CA LYS A 625 16.53 16.00 -22.56
C LYS A 625 16.69 14.72 -21.73
N ALA A 626 16.70 14.85 -20.41
CA ALA A 626 16.79 13.72 -19.49
C ALA A 626 15.44 13.02 -19.34
N PHE A 627 14.36 13.80 -19.23
CA PHE A 627 13.00 13.33 -19.02
C PHE A 627 12.05 14.08 -19.98
N PRO A 628 11.71 13.50 -21.14
CA PRO A 628 10.88 14.18 -22.14
C PRO A 628 9.52 14.61 -21.59
N THR A 629 8.89 13.77 -20.76
CA THR A 629 7.60 14.04 -20.14
C THR A 629 7.64 13.92 -18.62
N VAL A 630 6.62 14.45 -17.94
CA VAL A 630 6.42 14.22 -16.49
C VAL A 630 6.31 12.72 -16.20
N GLY A 631 5.68 11.95 -17.09
CA GLY A 631 5.57 10.49 -16.95
C GLY A 631 6.92 9.79 -16.97
N ASP A 632 7.85 10.20 -17.84
CA ASP A 632 9.21 9.65 -17.88
C ASP A 632 9.98 9.96 -16.59
N LEU A 633 9.83 11.18 -16.08
CA LEU A 633 10.42 11.59 -14.80
C LEU A 633 9.88 10.76 -13.64
N THR A 634 8.55 10.67 -13.47
CA THR A 634 7.95 9.92 -12.36
C THR A 634 8.24 8.43 -12.45
N THR A 635 8.26 7.86 -13.67
CA THR A 635 8.62 6.47 -13.90
C THR A 635 10.09 6.20 -13.53
N SER A 636 11.01 7.11 -13.85
CA SER A 636 12.42 6.98 -13.44
C SER A 636 12.58 6.95 -11.92
N ILE A 637 11.80 7.76 -11.18
CA ILE A 637 11.79 7.70 -9.72
C ILE A 637 11.18 6.39 -9.21
N GLY A 638 10.05 5.96 -9.80
CA GLY A 638 9.39 4.70 -9.45
C GLY A 638 10.26 3.45 -9.68
N ASN A 639 11.08 3.45 -10.73
CA ASN A 639 12.03 2.38 -11.02
C ASN A 639 13.00 2.10 -9.86
N LYS A 640 13.42 3.13 -9.12
CA LYS A 640 14.26 2.96 -7.93
C LYS A 640 13.55 2.13 -6.86
N SER A 641 12.25 2.36 -6.66
CA SER A 641 11.43 1.67 -5.66
C SER A 641 11.16 0.24 -6.10
N TYR A 642 10.88 0.03 -7.39
CA TYR A 642 10.68 -1.31 -7.92
C TYR A 642 11.94 -2.18 -7.87
N TYR A 643 13.10 -1.61 -8.18
CA TYR A 643 14.36 -2.32 -7.98
C TYR A 643 14.57 -2.66 -6.50
N PHE A 644 14.39 -1.69 -5.60
CA PHE A 644 14.49 -1.92 -4.16
C PHE A 644 13.58 -3.05 -3.68
N TRP A 645 12.28 -3.00 -4.01
CA TRP A 645 11.32 -4.02 -3.59
C TRP A 645 11.62 -5.38 -4.20
N GLY A 646 12.01 -5.44 -5.47
CA GLY A 646 12.47 -6.68 -6.10
C GLY A 646 13.59 -7.35 -5.31
N ARG A 647 14.57 -6.57 -4.85
CA ARG A 647 15.69 -7.06 -4.05
C ARG A 647 15.32 -7.47 -2.63
N ILE A 648 14.42 -6.73 -1.97
CA ILE A 648 13.91 -7.12 -0.64
C ILE A 648 13.07 -8.40 -0.73
N ILE A 649 12.21 -8.53 -1.75
CA ILE A 649 11.46 -9.76 -2.04
C ILE A 649 12.43 -10.93 -2.24
N GLU A 650 13.50 -10.74 -3.00
CA GLU A 650 14.53 -11.77 -3.17
C GLU A 650 15.18 -12.16 -1.83
N ASN A 651 15.61 -11.20 -1.00
CA ASN A 651 16.18 -11.49 0.33
C ASN A 651 15.25 -12.33 1.20
N ILE A 652 13.96 -11.99 1.20
CA ILE A 652 12.95 -12.75 1.95
C ILE A 652 12.81 -14.17 1.38
N ARG A 653 12.81 -14.34 0.06
CA ARG A 653 12.57 -15.64 -0.62
C ARG A 653 13.78 -16.57 -0.62
N ILE A 654 15.00 -16.05 -0.54
CA ILE A 654 16.19 -16.91 -0.39
C ILE A 654 16.28 -17.52 1.02
N CYS A 655 15.58 -16.96 2.00
CA CYS A 655 15.46 -17.50 3.35
C CYS A 655 14.31 -18.52 3.40
N ASN A 656 14.64 -19.80 3.50
CA ASN A 656 13.65 -20.86 3.42
C ASN A 656 12.65 -20.85 4.57
N GLU A 657 13.01 -20.27 5.71
CA GLU A 657 12.20 -20.18 6.91
C GLU A 657 11.10 -19.11 6.82
N ASN A 658 11.17 -18.18 5.85
CA ASN A 658 10.14 -17.18 5.66
C ASN A 658 8.89 -17.76 4.98
N ASP A 659 7.70 -17.43 5.49
CA ASP A 659 6.41 -17.87 4.96
C ASP A 659 5.62 -16.73 4.30
N GLY A 660 5.92 -15.48 4.60
CA GLY A 660 5.31 -14.37 3.88
C GLY A 660 5.81 -12.98 4.23
N MET A 661 5.32 -12.00 3.48
CA MET A 661 5.60 -10.59 3.67
C MET A 661 4.46 -9.71 3.14
N ALA A 662 4.32 -8.52 3.72
CA ALA A 662 3.55 -7.44 3.12
C ALA A 662 4.40 -6.16 3.00
N ILE A 663 4.53 -5.66 1.78
CA ILE A 663 5.16 -4.37 1.50
C ILE A 663 4.28 -3.26 2.10
N SER A 664 4.88 -2.31 2.81
CA SER A 664 4.17 -1.12 3.29
C SER A 664 3.71 -0.30 2.08
N GLY A 665 2.44 -0.44 1.70
CA GLY A 665 1.82 0.31 0.59
C GLY A 665 1.58 -0.50 -0.69
N TRP A 666 0.30 -0.73 -0.99
CA TRP A 666 -0.21 -1.13 -2.30
C TRP A 666 -0.49 0.11 -3.15
N GLU A 667 -1.40 0.98 -2.72
CA GLU A 667 -1.64 2.28 -3.31
C GLU A 667 -1.05 3.43 -2.48
N SER A 668 -0.76 4.57 -3.14
CA SER A 668 -0.49 5.83 -2.43
C SER A 668 -1.74 6.34 -1.70
N THR A 669 -1.53 6.84 -0.49
CA THR A 669 -2.53 7.62 0.25
C THR A 669 -2.47 9.10 -0.15
N PRO A 670 -3.52 9.89 0.15
CA PRO A 670 -3.57 11.30 -0.27
C PRO A 670 -2.46 12.18 0.31
N ILE A 671 -2.03 11.94 1.56
CA ILE A 671 -1.21 12.92 2.30
C ILE A 671 0.07 12.37 2.96
N GLU A 672 0.16 11.09 3.31
CA GLU A 672 1.26 10.62 4.15
C GLU A 672 2.06 9.45 3.57
N ASN A 673 1.41 8.35 3.22
CA ASN A 673 2.10 7.18 2.69
C ASN A 673 2.11 7.21 1.15
N HIS A 674 3.30 7.26 0.55
CA HIS A 674 3.53 7.25 -0.90
C HIS A 674 4.36 6.03 -1.34
N CYS A 675 4.46 4.99 -0.50
CA CYS A 675 5.17 3.75 -0.81
C CYS A 675 4.46 2.83 -1.79
N GLY A 676 3.18 3.11 -2.09
CA GLY A 676 2.35 2.27 -2.93
C GLY A 676 3.12 1.75 -4.14
N LEU A 677 3.09 0.44 -4.39
CA LEU A 677 3.59 -0.11 -5.66
C LEU A 677 2.82 0.47 -6.85
N VAL A 678 1.58 0.90 -6.64
CA VAL A 678 0.73 1.56 -7.62
C VAL A 678 0.25 2.91 -7.10
N ASP A 679 -0.18 3.79 -8.01
CA ASP A 679 -0.90 5.00 -7.61
C ASP A 679 -2.36 4.69 -7.21
N VAL A 680 -3.10 5.70 -6.76
CA VAL A 680 -4.51 5.52 -6.36
C VAL A 680 -5.40 5.01 -7.51
N PHE A 681 -5.05 5.25 -8.77
CA PHE A 681 -5.73 4.71 -9.96
C PHE A 681 -5.26 3.30 -10.35
N ARG A 682 -4.41 2.68 -9.54
CA ARG A 682 -3.76 1.38 -9.79
C ARG A 682 -2.87 1.37 -11.03
N ASN A 683 -2.32 2.52 -11.45
CA ASN A 683 -1.26 2.53 -12.46
C ASN A 683 0.07 2.15 -11.81
N PHE A 684 0.93 1.46 -12.55
CA PHE A 684 2.30 1.24 -12.11
C PHE A 684 3.04 2.57 -11.93
N LYS A 685 3.82 2.69 -10.84
CA LYS A 685 4.69 3.85 -10.61
C LYS A 685 6.05 3.72 -11.30
N GLY A 686 6.49 2.49 -11.56
CA GLY A 686 7.72 2.16 -12.30
C GLY A 686 7.49 1.05 -13.34
N ASP A 687 8.57 0.60 -13.99
CA ASP A 687 8.55 -0.51 -14.93
C ASP A 687 8.35 -1.87 -14.21
N PRO A 688 7.18 -2.53 -14.36
CA PRO A 688 6.86 -3.76 -13.64
C PRO A 688 7.84 -4.91 -13.89
N GLU A 689 8.60 -4.91 -14.99
CA GLU A 689 9.60 -5.95 -15.27
C GLU A 689 10.72 -5.99 -14.23
N LEU A 690 11.00 -4.86 -13.55
CA LEU A 690 12.00 -4.78 -12.47
C LEU A 690 11.63 -5.64 -11.26
N ILE A 691 10.36 -5.66 -10.84
CA ILE A 691 9.92 -6.52 -9.73
C ILE A 691 9.69 -7.95 -10.22
N LYS A 692 9.07 -8.09 -11.40
CA LYS A 692 8.66 -9.39 -11.96
C LYS A 692 9.83 -10.38 -12.09
N TYR A 693 11.03 -9.90 -12.36
CA TYR A 693 12.23 -10.71 -12.38
C TYR A 693 12.45 -11.49 -11.06
N TYR A 694 12.23 -10.83 -9.92
CA TYR A 694 12.46 -11.38 -8.57
C TYR A 694 11.26 -12.13 -7.99
N THR A 695 10.10 -12.07 -8.65
CA THR A 695 8.88 -12.81 -8.24
C THR A 695 8.62 -14.07 -9.07
N ARG A 696 9.53 -14.42 -10.00
CA ARG A 696 9.47 -15.68 -10.74
C ARG A 696 9.45 -16.89 -9.80
N PRO A 697 8.71 -17.97 -10.14
CA PRO A 697 8.63 -19.16 -9.31
C PRO A 697 9.91 -20.00 -9.30
N LEU A 698 10.78 -19.85 -10.31
CA LEU A 698 12.08 -20.52 -10.40
C LEU A 698 13.13 -19.58 -10.98
N TYR A 699 14.18 -19.27 -10.22
CA TYR A 699 15.36 -18.54 -10.72
C TYR A 699 16.58 -18.71 -9.80
N LEU A 700 17.77 -18.36 -10.31
CA LEU A 700 18.97 -18.24 -9.48
C LEU A 700 19.15 -16.80 -9.01
N ALA A 701 19.30 -16.61 -7.71
CA ALA A 701 19.62 -15.32 -7.10
C ALA A 701 21.13 -15.24 -6.88
N ILE A 702 21.79 -14.34 -7.61
CA ILE A 702 23.21 -14.02 -7.38
C ILE A 702 23.24 -12.86 -6.39
N LYS A 703 23.80 -13.10 -5.21
CA LYS A 703 23.86 -12.14 -4.12
C LYS A 703 25.29 -11.67 -3.92
N SER A 704 25.58 -10.50 -4.46
CA SER A 704 26.88 -9.84 -4.34
C SER A 704 26.93 -8.99 -3.07
N ARG A 705 28.06 -9.04 -2.35
CA ARG A 705 28.26 -8.23 -1.13
C ARG A 705 28.47 -6.75 -1.41
N ASN A 706 28.80 -6.42 -2.66
CA ASN A 706 28.88 -5.05 -3.15
C ASN A 706 28.29 -4.98 -4.55
N LEU A 707 27.38 -4.04 -4.79
CA LEU A 707 26.87 -3.76 -6.13
C LEU A 707 27.67 -2.66 -6.83
N VAL A 708 28.33 -1.80 -6.06
CA VAL A 708 29.20 -0.74 -6.59
C VAL A 708 30.64 -1.05 -6.23
N LEU A 709 31.51 -1.12 -7.24
CA LEU A 709 32.92 -1.47 -7.07
C LEU A 709 33.83 -0.38 -7.61
N GLU A 710 35.00 -0.27 -7.01
CA GLU A 710 36.11 0.47 -7.60
C GLU A 710 36.81 -0.39 -8.65
N LYS A 711 37.31 0.23 -9.73
CA LYS A 711 38.11 -0.44 -10.76
C LYS A 711 39.31 -1.17 -10.14
N GLY A 712 39.48 -2.43 -10.53
CA GLY A 712 40.49 -3.34 -9.99
C GLY A 712 40.11 -3.99 -8.66
N GLY A 713 38.90 -3.73 -8.14
CA GLY A 713 38.37 -4.36 -6.95
C GLY A 713 38.14 -5.87 -7.10
N SER A 714 37.81 -6.52 -5.98
CA SER A 714 37.40 -7.91 -5.91
C SER A 714 35.97 -7.98 -5.39
N LEU A 715 35.18 -8.91 -5.92
CA LEU A 715 33.80 -9.13 -5.52
C LEU A 715 33.64 -10.53 -4.94
N VAL A 716 32.92 -10.60 -3.82
CA VAL A 716 32.40 -11.84 -3.26
C VAL A 716 30.91 -11.93 -3.58
N SER A 717 30.51 -13.05 -4.17
CA SER A 717 29.11 -13.35 -4.49
C SER A 717 28.71 -14.73 -4.00
N ASP A 718 27.44 -14.86 -3.64
CA ASP A 718 26.80 -16.11 -3.27
C ASP A 718 25.72 -16.42 -4.30
N VAL A 719 25.42 -17.70 -4.52
CA VAL A 719 24.37 -18.14 -5.44
C VAL A 719 23.36 -18.97 -4.69
N TYR A 720 22.11 -18.52 -4.75
CA TYR A 720 20.94 -19.21 -4.23
C TYR A 720 20.06 -19.68 -5.39
N ILE A 721 19.14 -20.59 -5.07
CA ILE A 721 17.98 -20.89 -5.91
C ILE A 721 16.72 -20.50 -5.15
N VAL A 722 15.78 -19.91 -5.89
CA VAL A 722 14.38 -19.81 -5.48
C VAL A 722 13.59 -20.81 -6.32
N ASN A 723 12.85 -21.73 -5.69
CA ASN A 723 12.38 -22.97 -6.30
C ASN A 723 10.95 -23.39 -5.87
N GLU A 724 9.94 -22.65 -6.35
CA GLU A 724 8.52 -22.95 -6.09
C GLU A 724 7.92 -24.01 -7.03
N VAL A 725 8.75 -24.55 -7.93
CA VAL A 725 8.37 -25.57 -8.92
C VAL A 725 8.87 -26.97 -8.57
N GLY A 726 9.68 -27.10 -7.51
CA GLY A 726 10.16 -28.39 -7.01
C GLY A 726 11.28 -29.04 -7.84
N LEU A 727 12.14 -28.24 -8.50
CA LEU A 727 13.36 -28.75 -9.14
C LEU A 727 14.24 -29.44 -8.08
N SER A 728 14.75 -30.64 -8.34
CA SER A 728 15.59 -31.36 -7.38
C SER A 728 16.64 -32.24 -8.07
N GLY A 729 17.63 -32.70 -7.31
CA GLY A 729 18.64 -33.65 -7.75
C GLY A 729 19.98 -33.03 -8.12
N SER A 730 20.86 -33.84 -8.72
CA SER A 730 22.22 -33.42 -9.06
C SER A 730 22.25 -32.53 -10.30
N CYS A 731 22.83 -31.34 -10.16
CA CYS A 731 22.99 -30.34 -11.21
C CYS A 731 24.45 -29.88 -11.31
N ARG A 732 24.79 -29.23 -12.41
CA ARG A 732 26.02 -28.45 -12.55
C ARG A 732 25.65 -26.96 -12.51
N LEU A 733 26.19 -26.24 -11.54
CA LEU A 733 26.12 -24.77 -11.48
C LEU A 733 27.28 -24.20 -12.29
N GLU A 734 26.99 -23.27 -13.18
CA GLU A 734 27.97 -22.51 -13.95
C GLU A 734 27.79 -21.03 -13.62
N PHE A 735 28.90 -20.31 -13.45
CA PHE A 735 28.92 -18.89 -13.12
C PHE A 735 29.88 -18.16 -14.06
N GLN A 736 29.45 -17.02 -14.58
CA GLN A 736 30.18 -16.20 -15.52
C GLN A 736 30.18 -14.73 -15.11
N VAL A 737 31.31 -14.05 -15.35
CA VAL A 737 31.42 -12.59 -15.29
C VAL A 737 31.59 -12.05 -16.69
N VAL A 738 30.69 -11.16 -17.09
CA VAL A 738 30.68 -10.52 -18.42
C VAL A 738 31.00 -9.04 -18.26
N SER A 739 31.97 -8.54 -19.01
CA SER A 739 32.40 -7.14 -19.02
C SER A 739 31.41 -6.21 -19.71
N PRO A 740 31.55 -4.88 -19.55
CA PRO A 740 30.72 -3.88 -20.21
C PRO A 740 30.73 -3.98 -21.75
N ASP A 741 31.83 -4.47 -22.35
CA ASP A 741 31.95 -4.71 -23.79
C ASP A 741 31.47 -6.11 -24.23
N GLY A 742 30.83 -6.87 -23.34
CA GLY A 742 30.19 -8.15 -23.64
C GLY A 742 31.11 -9.37 -23.62
N LYS A 743 32.36 -9.25 -23.18
CA LYS A 743 33.31 -10.37 -23.11
C LYS A 743 33.14 -11.16 -21.81
N VAL A 744 33.15 -12.49 -21.91
CA VAL A 744 33.22 -13.36 -20.73
C VAL A 744 34.66 -13.32 -20.19
N LEU A 745 34.84 -12.79 -18.98
CA LEU A 745 36.15 -12.62 -18.34
C LEU A 745 36.50 -13.76 -17.39
N HIS A 746 35.49 -14.37 -16.78
CA HIS A 746 35.67 -15.47 -15.85
C HIS A 746 34.53 -16.46 -16.02
N GLU A 747 34.86 -17.76 -16.05
CA GLU A 747 33.88 -18.85 -16.00
C GLU A 747 34.30 -19.85 -14.91
N MET A 748 33.31 -20.34 -14.15
CA MET A 748 33.50 -21.31 -13.08
C MET A 748 32.35 -22.31 -13.10
N GLY A 749 32.56 -23.52 -12.56
CA GLY A 749 31.45 -24.45 -12.41
C GLY A 749 31.66 -25.51 -11.34
N TRP A 750 30.55 -25.91 -10.72
CA TRP A 750 30.50 -26.83 -9.57
C TRP A 750 29.42 -27.88 -9.78
N LYS A 751 29.66 -29.08 -9.25
CA LYS A 751 28.60 -30.09 -9.10
C LYS A 751 27.86 -29.80 -7.79
N ILE A 752 26.55 -29.62 -7.88
CA ILE A 752 25.69 -29.33 -6.74
C ILE A 752 24.51 -30.31 -6.67
N LYS A 753 23.86 -30.39 -5.53
CA LYS A 753 22.59 -31.11 -5.36
C LYS A 753 21.56 -30.10 -4.89
N VAL A 754 20.46 -29.97 -5.63
CA VAL A 754 19.30 -29.16 -5.23
C VAL A 754 18.35 -30.05 -4.44
N GLU A 755 17.87 -29.58 -3.29
CA GLU A 755 16.96 -30.33 -2.43
C GLU A 755 15.56 -30.44 -3.04
N GLY A 756 14.94 -29.29 -3.35
CA GLY A 756 13.60 -29.18 -3.91
C GLY A 756 12.48 -29.57 -2.94
N GLY A 757 11.31 -29.95 -3.48
CA GLY A 757 10.12 -30.23 -2.66
C GLY A 757 9.59 -28.96 -1.98
N ASP A 758 9.57 -28.95 -0.65
CA ASP A 758 9.13 -27.81 0.16
C ASP A 758 10.31 -26.89 0.56
N THR A 759 11.53 -27.11 0.06
CA THR A 759 12.65 -26.16 0.20
C THR A 759 12.62 -25.17 -0.97
N TYR A 760 12.11 -23.97 -0.73
CA TYR A 760 11.93 -22.92 -1.74
C TYR A 760 13.14 -22.00 -1.87
N GLY A 761 13.81 -21.66 -0.76
CA GLY A 761 15.07 -20.92 -0.76
C GLY A 761 16.23 -21.84 -0.39
N GLU A 762 17.28 -21.91 -1.20
CA GLU A 762 18.44 -22.77 -0.91
C GLU A 762 19.74 -22.10 -1.36
N LEU A 763 20.73 -22.03 -0.46
CA LEU A 763 22.08 -21.58 -0.79
C LEU A 763 22.81 -22.69 -1.54
N LEU A 764 23.15 -22.45 -2.81
CA LEU A 764 23.80 -23.44 -3.66
C LEU A 764 25.33 -23.31 -3.66
N LYS A 765 25.83 -22.08 -3.58
CA LYS A 765 27.27 -21.82 -3.54
C LYS A 765 27.57 -20.52 -2.81
N GLU A 766 28.33 -20.63 -1.73
CA GLU A 766 28.86 -19.48 -0.99
C GLU A 766 30.26 -19.08 -1.50
N GLY A 767 30.56 -17.78 -1.42
CA GLY A 767 31.92 -17.25 -1.41
C GLY A 767 32.63 -17.34 -2.76
N ILE A 768 31.91 -17.09 -3.86
CA ILE A 768 32.51 -16.98 -5.20
C ILE A 768 33.28 -15.67 -5.27
N ILE A 769 34.60 -15.75 -5.43
CA ILE A 769 35.48 -14.58 -5.53
C ILE A 769 35.82 -14.33 -7.00
N SER A 770 35.71 -13.08 -7.44
CA SER A 770 36.14 -12.65 -8.77
C SER A 770 36.84 -11.28 -8.72
N SER A 771 37.90 -11.11 -9.51
CA SER A 771 38.76 -9.91 -9.48
C SER A 771 39.05 -9.35 -10.87
N CYS A 772 38.11 -9.48 -11.81
CA CYS A 772 38.29 -9.14 -13.24
C CYS A 772 37.66 -7.79 -13.65
N TYR A 773 37.46 -6.87 -12.71
CA TYR A 773 36.76 -5.58 -12.89
C TYR A 773 37.68 -4.45 -13.37
N SER A 774 38.22 -4.55 -14.59
CA SER A 774 39.23 -3.62 -15.13
C SER A 774 38.69 -2.43 -15.93
N LEU A 775 37.43 -2.44 -16.34
CA LEU A 775 36.77 -1.36 -17.10
C LEU A 775 35.73 -0.66 -16.21
N PRO A 776 35.47 0.64 -16.38
CA PRO A 776 34.30 1.28 -15.78
C PRO A 776 33.01 0.88 -16.51
N GLY A 777 31.89 0.91 -15.80
CA GLY A 777 30.55 0.61 -16.34
C GLY A 777 29.92 -0.65 -15.75
N TYR A 778 28.82 -1.10 -16.38
CA TYR A 778 28.03 -2.23 -15.90
C TYR A 778 28.64 -3.58 -16.31
N TYR A 779 28.92 -4.41 -15.32
CA TYR A 779 29.25 -5.82 -15.50
C TYR A 779 28.01 -6.67 -15.26
N SER A 780 27.87 -7.76 -16.00
CA SER A 780 26.79 -8.74 -15.78
C SER A 780 27.37 -10.02 -15.21
N LEU A 781 26.89 -10.42 -14.04
CA LEU A 781 27.10 -11.75 -13.49
C LEU A 781 25.98 -12.66 -14.00
N LYS A 782 26.33 -13.87 -14.41
CA LYS A 782 25.37 -14.87 -14.88
C LYS A 782 25.59 -16.18 -14.17
N ALA A 783 24.51 -16.82 -13.76
CA ALA A 783 24.51 -18.15 -13.18
C ALA A 783 23.54 -19.05 -13.95
N CYS A 784 23.90 -20.30 -14.14
CA CYS A 784 23.07 -21.29 -14.85
C CYS A 784 23.17 -22.65 -14.16
N LEU A 785 22.03 -23.31 -13.96
CA LEU A 785 21.98 -24.71 -13.58
C LEU A 785 21.67 -25.60 -14.77
N LYS A 786 22.52 -26.63 -14.94
CA LYS A 786 22.38 -27.63 -15.99
C LYS A 786 22.17 -29.03 -15.41
N THR A 787 21.26 -29.79 -16.01
CA THR A 787 21.05 -31.22 -15.73
C THR A 787 21.20 -32.00 -17.04
N GLY A 788 22.11 -32.98 -17.08
CA GLY A 788 22.40 -33.74 -18.32
C GLY A 788 22.85 -32.84 -19.48
N GLY A 789 23.57 -31.74 -19.18
CA GLY A 789 24.03 -30.76 -20.17
C GLY A 789 22.98 -29.76 -20.65
N LYS A 790 21.70 -29.91 -20.25
CA LYS A 790 20.62 -28.97 -20.59
C LYS A 790 20.39 -27.95 -19.49
N GLU A 791 20.29 -26.69 -19.86
CA GLU A 791 19.92 -25.60 -18.97
C GLU A 791 18.51 -25.79 -18.41
N LYS A 792 18.36 -25.51 -17.11
CA LYS A 792 17.11 -25.64 -16.36
C LYS A 792 16.65 -24.33 -15.77
N VAL A 793 17.59 -23.53 -15.27
CA VAL A 793 17.31 -22.23 -14.66
C VAL A 793 18.55 -21.36 -14.74
N GLU A 794 18.32 -20.07 -14.96
CA GLU A 794 19.33 -19.04 -14.99
C GLU A 794 19.06 -17.92 -13.97
N GLY A 795 20.09 -17.14 -13.72
CA GLY A 795 20.06 -15.93 -12.92
C GLY A 795 21.08 -14.93 -13.45
N ARG A 796 20.80 -13.65 -13.22
CA ARG A 796 21.69 -12.54 -13.52
C ARG A 796 21.73 -11.54 -12.37
N GLU A 797 22.84 -10.82 -12.29
CA GLU A 797 23.05 -9.67 -11.42
C GLU A 797 23.90 -8.62 -12.16
N GLU A 798 23.70 -7.35 -11.82
CA GLU A 798 24.49 -6.25 -12.36
C GLU A 798 25.37 -5.62 -11.29
N ILE A 799 26.60 -5.27 -11.68
CA ILE A 799 27.59 -4.61 -10.82
C ILE A 799 28.06 -3.36 -11.54
N PHE A 800 28.09 -2.24 -10.84
CA PHE A 800 28.54 -0.97 -11.39
C PHE A 800 29.98 -0.67 -10.95
N VAL A 801 30.92 -0.63 -11.91
CA VAL A 801 32.34 -0.38 -11.64
C VAL A 801 32.69 1.08 -11.95
N ILE A 802 33.30 1.74 -10.97
CA ILE A 802 33.68 3.16 -11.03
C ILE A 802 35.20 3.29 -11.10
N ASP A 803 35.68 4.11 -12.03
CA ASP A 803 37.08 4.50 -12.14
C ASP A 803 37.27 5.97 -11.76
N TRP A 804 37.72 6.24 -10.53
CA TRP A 804 38.17 7.58 -10.12
C TRP A 804 39.69 7.66 -10.02
N GLN A 805 40.37 6.52 -9.96
CA GLN A 805 41.81 6.41 -9.77
C GLN A 805 42.57 6.91 -11.00
N SER A 806 42.11 6.61 -12.22
CA SER A 806 42.82 6.97 -13.46
C SER A 806 42.76 8.44 -13.82
N LEU A 807 41.83 9.21 -13.24
CA LEU A 807 41.67 10.63 -13.54
C LEU A 807 42.88 11.45 -13.06
N GLN A 808 43.59 12.10 -13.97
CA GLN A 808 44.59 13.10 -13.60
C GLN A 808 43.89 14.40 -13.19
N LEU A 809 44.32 14.97 -12.07
CA LEU A 809 43.71 16.18 -11.51
C LEU A 809 44.67 17.36 -11.67
N PRO A 810 44.19 18.56 -12.04
CA PRO A 810 45.00 19.78 -12.06
C PRO A 810 45.59 20.10 -10.69
N GLU A 811 46.85 20.53 -10.67
CA GLU A 811 47.60 20.81 -9.42
C GLU A 811 47.43 22.25 -8.92
N ASN A 812 46.95 23.17 -9.77
CA ASN A 812 46.80 24.59 -9.44
C ASN A 812 45.48 24.87 -8.67
N GLY A 813 45.38 24.30 -7.47
CA GLY A 813 44.22 24.45 -6.59
C GLY A 813 44.58 24.81 -5.15
N ALA A 814 43.56 25.08 -4.33
CA ALA A 814 43.69 25.23 -2.87
C ALA A 814 42.46 24.67 -2.14
N ILE A 815 42.60 24.36 -0.85
CA ILE A 815 41.53 23.79 -0.02
C ILE A 815 41.15 24.76 1.11
N LEU A 816 39.85 24.87 1.37
CA LEU A 816 39.27 25.53 2.54
C LEU A 816 38.19 24.63 3.11
N GLU A 817 38.51 23.80 4.09
CA GLU A 817 37.53 22.86 4.67
C GLU A 817 37.43 22.93 6.19
N SER A 818 36.27 22.57 6.73
CA SER A 818 36.12 22.22 8.15
C SER A 818 36.31 20.71 8.30
N GLY A 819 37.33 20.30 9.05
CA GLY A 819 37.77 18.90 9.11
C GLY A 819 38.92 18.65 8.15
N ASN A 820 38.98 17.47 7.54
CA ASN A 820 40.09 17.05 6.69
C ASN A 820 39.68 16.05 5.60
N SER A 821 38.39 15.83 5.31
CA SER A 821 37.96 14.74 4.42
C SER A 821 38.42 14.94 2.97
N ILE A 822 38.45 16.17 2.48
CA ILE A 822 38.90 16.51 1.12
C ILE A 822 40.42 16.38 1.03
N SER A 823 41.16 17.06 1.91
CA SER A 823 42.62 17.00 1.96
C SER A 823 43.15 15.59 2.21
N GLU A 824 42.50 14.81 3.07
CA GLU A 824 42.85 13.43 3.33
C GLU A 824 42.66 12.55 2.09
N PHE A 825 41.53 12.67 1.40
CA PHE A 825 41.31 11.94 0.15
C PHE A 825 42.36 12.30 -0.91
N LEU A 826 42.55 13.59 -1.19
CA LEU A 826 43.47 14.03 -2.25
C LEU A 826 44.92 13.62 -1.94
N SER A 827 45.38 13.81 -0.71
CA SER A 827 46.74 13.45 -0.32
C SER A 827 46.96 11.94 -0.27
N LYS A 828 46.07 11.17 0.39
CA LYS A 828 46.27 9.73 0.61
C LYS A 828 45.87 8.86 -0.57
N LYS A 829 44.94 9.31 -1.43
CA LYS A 829 44.36 8.49 -2.52
C LYS A 829 44.68 9.02 -3.91
N LYS A 830 44.95 10.32 -4.09
CA LYS A 830 45.36 10.92 -5.37
C LYS A 830 46.82 11.39 -5.39
N SER A 831 47.53 11.30 -4.27
CA SER A 831 48.89 11.83 -4.10
C SER A 831 48.98 13.32 -4.49
N LEU A 832 47.89 14.07 -4.32
CA LEU A 832 47.78 15.48 -4.64
C LEU A 832 47.78 16.28 -3.34
N SER A 833 48.81 17.09 -3.13
CA SER A 833 48.91 17.99 -1.98
C SER A 833 48.59 19.41 -2.43
N LEU A 834 47.46 19.94 -1.98
CA LEU A 834 47.05 21.32 -2.24
C LEU A 834 47.27 22.16 -0.97
N PRO A 835 47.72 23.42 -1.10
CA PRO A 835 47.85 24.32 0.04
C PRO A 835 46.48 24.70 0.61
N ASP A 836 46.46 25.03 1.91
CA ASP A 836 45.34 25.74 2.52
C ASP A 836 45.14 27.08 1.82
N TYR A 837 43.89 27.43 1.56
CA TYR A 837 43.57 28.68 0.89
C TYR A 837 43.99 29.90 1.72
N SER A 838 44.66 30.84 1.05
CA SER A 838 44.96 32.17 1.55
C SER A 838 44.75 33.18 0.44
N SER A 839 44.26 34.37 0.76
CA SER A 839 44.10 35.48 -0.19
C SER A 839 45.42 35.95 -0.83
N LYS A 840 46.57 35.51 -0.29
CA LYS A 840 47.92 35.81 -0.80
C LYS A 840 48.38 34.87 -1.93
N LEU A 841 47.67 33.78 -2.20
CA LEU A 841 48.03 32.82 -3.26
C LEU A 841 47.89 33.46 -4.65
N LYS A 842 48.75 33.05 -5.61
CA LYS A 842 48.61 33.42 -7.04
C LYS A 842 47.27 32.92 -7.61
N PRO A 843 46.76 33.48 -8.73
CA PRO A 843 45.55 32.99 -9.39
C PRO A 843 45.51 31.45 -9.49
N LEU A 844 44.39 30.87 -9.05
CA LEU A 844 44.19 29.42 -8.97
C LEU A 844 43.17 29.01 -10.03
N ASP A 845 43.28 27.79 -10.55
CA ASP A 845 42.27 27.23 -11.45
C ASP A 845 40.99 26.94 -10.64
N TYR A 846 41.15 26.41 -9.42
CA TYR A 846 40.03 26.09 -8.54
C TYR A 846 40.32 26.26 -7.05
N ILE A 847 39.25 26.41 -6.26
CA ILE A 847 39.29 26.37 -4.79
C ILE A 847 38.23 25.38 -4.31
N LEU A 848 38.64 24.37 -3.55
CA LEU A 848 37.75 23.39 -2.92
C LEU A 848 37.31 23.90 -1.56
N VAL A 849 36.00 23.98 -1.34
CA VAL A 849 35.42 24.42 -0.07
C VAL A 849 34.55 23.32 0.51
N GLY A 850 35.00 22.68 1.58
CA GLY A 850 34.29 21.58 2.26
C GLY A 850 33.68 22.02 3.58
N GLY A 851 32.36 21.92 3.71
CA GLY A 851 31.67 22.23 4.97
C GLY A 851 31.11 20.96 5.61
N ARG A 852 31.54 20.65 6.84
CA ARG A 852 31.06 19.54 7.69
C ARG A 852 30.35 20.01 8.96
N SER A 853 30.41 21.30 9.26
CA SER A 853 29.68 21.90 10.38
C SER A 853 29.11 23.27 10.01
N PRO A 854 27.84 23.55 10.32
CA PRO A 854 27.21 24.83 10.03
C PRO A 854 28.03 26.03 10.55
N GLY A 855 28.33 26.98 9.66
CA GLY A 855 29.05 28.21 10.00
C GLY A 855 30.57 28.09 10.19
N ALA A 856 31.14 26.88 10.15
CA ALA A 856 32.57 26.66 10.31
C ALA A 856 33.40 27.22 9.14
N VAL A 857 32.87 27.12 7.91
CA VAL A 857 33.48 27.70 6.71
C VAL A 857 32.55 28.73 6.10
N LYS A 858 33.06 29.96 5.89
CA LYS A 858 32.29 31.10 5.36
C LYS A 858 32.73 31.43 3.93
N VAL A 859 31.75 31.70 3.07
CA VAL A 859 32.00 32.22 1.72
C VAL A 859 32.18 33.75 1.81
N GLU A 860 33.42 34.18 1.97
CA GLU A 860 33.79 35.59 2.14
C GLU A 860 33.93 36.36 0.82
N LYS A 861 34.03 37.69 0.90
CA LYS A 861 34.11 38.56 -0.28
C LYS A 861 35.37 38.27 -1.11
N GLU A 862 36.46 37.94 -0.43
CA GLU A 862 37.77 37.64 -0.98
C GLU A 862 37.71 36.42 -1.90
N LEU A 863 37.03 35.35 -1.48
CA LEU A 863 36.78 34.17 -2.30
C LEU A 863 35.99 34.51 -3.56
N LEU A 864 34.92 35.29 -3.42
CA LEU A 864 34.11 35.71 -4.57
C LEU A 864 34.88 36.62 -5.53
N ASN A 865 35.82 37.44 -5.04
CA ASN A 865 36.69 38.25 -5.90
C ASN A 865 37.59 37.37 -6.76
N ARG A 866 38.10 36.24 -6.24
CA ARG A 866 38.89 35.27 -7.02
C ARG A 866 38.09 34.72 -8.19
N VAL A 867 36.86 34.31 -7.94
CA VAL A 867 35.94 33.83 -9.00
C VAL A 867 35.70 34.93 -10.02
N ALA A 868 35.35 36.14 -9.58
CA ALA A 868 34.97 37.22 -10.47
C ALA A 868 36.13 37.77 -11.31
N GLN A 869 37.34 37.88 -10.74
CA GLN A 869 38.47 38.61 -11.33
C GLN A 869 39.53 37.69 -11.95
N ASP A 870 39.84 36.59 -11.27
CA ASP A 870 40.93 35.67 -11.67
C ASP A 870 40.42 34.56 -12.59
N GLY A 871 39.10 34.32 -12.62
CA GLY A 871 38.50 33.21 -13.38
C GLY A 871 38.48 31.88 -12.63
N THR A 872 38.87 31.87 -11.36
CA THR A 872 38.90 30.67 -10.50
C THR A 872 37.52 30.02 -10.39
N THR A 873 37.47 28.70 -10.49
CA THR A 873 36.27 27.91 -10.18
C THR A 873 36.19 27.65 -8.67
N LEU A 874 35.11 28.09 -8.02
CA LEU A 874 34.86 27.82 -6.60
C LEU A 874 33.97 26.58 -6.45
N ILE A 875 34.44 25.54 -5.79
CA ILE A 875 33.73 24.27 -5.62
C ILE A 875 33.26 24.16 -4.18
N LEU A 876 31.98 24.45 -3.95
CA LEU A 876 31.34 24.42 -2.65
C LEU A 876 30.65 23.06 -2.44
N ILE A 877 31.14 22.28 -1.47
CA ILE A 877 30.60 20.96 -1.11
C ILE A 877 30.04 21.05 0.32
N ALA A 878 28.72 21.17 0.42
CA ALA A 878 28.01 21.19 1.69
C ALA A 878 27.66 19.75 2.08
N ASN A 879 28.13 19.29 3.24
CA ASN A 879 27.86 17.94 3.71
C ASN A 879 26.42 17.75 4.23
N ASP A 880 25.76 18.85 4.60
CA ASP A 880 24.38 18.91 5.08
C ASP A 880 23.62 20.14 4.52
N ARG A 881 22.29 20.13 4.71
CA ARG A 881 21.39 21.19 4.24
C ARG A 881 21.58 22.55 4.92
N GLN A 882 22.01 22.60 6.18
CA GLN A 882 22.16 23.86 6.91
C GLN A 882 23.35 24.65 6.35
N ILE A 883 24.44 23.96 6.01
CA ILE A 883 25.61 24.54 5.34
C ILE A 883 25.21 25.07 3.96
N ALA A 884 24.52 24.24 3.17
CA ALA A 884 24.03 24.63 1.84
C ALA A 884 23.14 25.89 1.90
N LYS A 885 22.18 25.93 2.83
CA LYS A 885 21.31 27.08 3.08
C LYS A 885 22.11 28.34 3.45
N GLY A 886 23.11 28.20 4.32
CA GLY A 886 23.99 29.29 4.74
C GLY A 886 24.80 29.88 3.58
N TRP A 887 25.40 29.02 2.75
CA TRP A 887 26.16 29.45 1.57
C TRP A 887 25.27 30.05 0.49
N ALA A 888 24.13 29.42 0.16
CA ALA A 888 23.16 29.95 -0.80
C ALA A 888 22.64 31.34 -0.37
N SER A 889 22.30 31.51 0.91
CA SER A 889 21.92 32.80 1.49
C SER A 889 23.01 33.85 1.35
N THR A 890 24.26 33.47 1.53
CA THR A 890 25.41 34.38 1.42
C THR A 890 25.64 34.83 -0.01
N LEU A 891 25.63 33.88 -0.96
CA LEU A 891 25.73 34.17 -2.39
C LEU A 891 24.59 35.09 -2.87
N ALA A 892 23.36 34.87 -2.38
CA ALA A 892 22.23 35.73 -2.69
C ALA A 892 22.35 37.14 -2.11
N LYS A 893 22.78 37.27 -0.85
CA LYS A 893 23.08 38.58 -0.24
C LYS A 893 24.17 39.35 -0.99
N LYS A 894 25.12 38.64 -1.60
CA LYS A 894 26.18 39.20 -2.45
C LYS A 894 25.75 39.41 -3.90
N LYS A 895 24.48 39.16 -4.25
CA LYS A 895 23.89 39.30 -5.59
C LYS A 895 24.56 38.43 -6.66
N VAL A 896 25.09 37.26 -6.26
CA VAL A 896 25.67 36.28 -7.20
C VAL A 896 24.56 35.52 -7.92
N MET A 897 23.49 35.15 -7.21
CA MET A 897 22.29 34.48 -7.71
C MET A 897 21.09 34.85 -6.82
N GLY A 898 19.86 34.48 -7.21
CA GLY A 898 18.68 34.56 -6.35
C GLY A 898 18.50 33.28 -5.53
N PHE A 899 18.02 33.41 -4.29
CA PHE A 899 17.71 32.28 -3.40
C PHE A 899 16.37 32.52 -2.72
N LYS A 900 15.38 31.67 -3.04
CA LYS A 900 14.02 31.75 -2.47
C LYS A 900 13.81 30.88 -1.23
N GLY A 901 14.86 30.21 -0.76
CA GLY A 901 14.79 29.29 0.35
C GLY A 901 15.05 27.85 -0.08
N MET A 902 14.71 26.93 0.81
CA MET A 902 14.86 25.50 0.60
C MET A 902 13.49 24.89 0.25
N VAL A 903 13.48 23.73 -0.41
CA VAL A 903 12.26 22.93 -0.63
C VAL A 903 11.76 22.45 0.73
N GLY A 904 12.61 21.78 1.49
CA GLY A 904 12.25 21.11 2.72
C GLY A 904 13.05 19.82 2.84
N PRO A 905 13.34 19.37 4.07
CA PRO A 905 14.08 18.14 4.26
C PRO A 905 13.25 16.91 3.92
N ALA A 906 13.94 15.81 3.64
CA ALA A 906 13.28 14.52 3.56
C ALA A 906 12.60 14.19 4.91
N ARG A 907 11.33 13.77 4.85
CA ARG A 907 10.54 13.36 6.01
C ARG A 907 10.74 11.85 6.26
N ALA A 908 9.67 11.08 6.37
CA ALA A 908 9.74 9.64 6.50
C ALA A 908 10.14 8.93 5.17
N SER A 909 10.68 7.71 5.27
CA SER A 909 11.02 6.92 4.07
C SER A 909 9.79 6.62 3.22
N TRP A 910 8.61 6.51 3.85
CA TRP A 910 7.35 6.28 3.15
C TRP A 910 6.76 7.49 2.44
N MET A 911 7.18 8.69 2.82
CA MET A 911 6.89 9.90 2.05
C MET A 911 7.79 10.00 0.81
N GLY A 912 9.04 9.56 0.97
CA GLY A 912 10.00 9.51 -0.12
C GLY A 912 10.63 10.85 -0.47
N SER A 913 11.81 10.77 -1.08
CA SER A 913 12.60 11.90 -1.56
C SER A 913 13.56 11.42 -2.64
N TRP A 914 13.92 12.28 -3.60
CA TRP A 914 14.69 11.87 -4.77
C TRP A 914 15.57 12.98 -5.31
N TYR A 915 16.75 12.56 -5.80
CA TYR A 915 17.59 13.34 -6.68
C TYR A 915 17.35 12.96 -8.14
N LEU A 916 17.34 13.95 -9.03
CA LEU A 916 17.18 13.79 -10.47
C LEU A 916 18.42 14.32 -11.17
N VAL A 917 19.14 13.50 -11.92
CA VAL A 917 20.37 13.94 -12.60
C VAL A 917 20.19 13.94 -14.12
N LYS A 918 20.53 15.06 -14.75
CA LYS A 918 20.66 15.16 -16.20
C LYS A 918 22.11 14.87 -16.63
N GLU A 919 22.31 14.52 -17.89
CA GLU A 919 23.64 14.42 -18.48
C GLU A 919 24.43 15.73 -18.32
N HIS A 920 25.61 15.65 -17.68
CA HIS A 920 26.49 16.79 -17.42
C HIS A 920 27.91 16.31 -17.12
N PRO A 921 28.99 17.04 -17.50
CA PRO A 921 30.38 16.64 -17.24
C PRO A 921 30.72 16.34 -15.77
N LEU A 922 30.04 17.01 -14.84
CA LEU A 922 30.17 16.74 -13.40
C LEU A 922 29.82 15.29 -13.01
N PHE A 923 29.05 14.59 -13.84
CA PHE A 923 28.60 13.21 -13.64
C PHE A 923 29.17 12.25 -14.70
N GLU A 924 30.23 12.64 -15.41
CA GLU A 924 30.85 11.78 -16.41
C GLU A 924 31.24 10.41 -15.82
N SER A 925 30.89 9.35 -16.56
CA SER A 925 31.05 7.93 -16.17
C SER A 925 30.24 7.50 -14.93
N LEU A 926 29.22 8.27 -14.54
CA LEU A 926 28.18 7.85 -13.60
C LEU A 926 26.82 7.77 -14.35
N PRO A 927 25.82 7.05 -13.81
CA PRO A 927 24.50 6.96 -14.46
C PRO A 927 23.81 8.33 -14.50
N VAL A 928 23.37 8.79 -15.67
CA VAL A 928 22.71 10.09 -15.88
C VAL A 928 21.38 9.92 -16.60
N ASN A 929 20.59 10.99 -16.66
CA ASN A 929 19.21 10.99 -17.18
C ASN A 929 18.30 10.03 -16.40
N THR A 930 18.50 9.98 -15.09
CA THR A 930 17.80 9.07 -14.17
C THR A 930 17.64 9.71 -12.80
N ALA A 931 16.71 9.20 -12.00
CA ALA A 931 16.74 9.38 -10.56
C ALA A 931 17.95 8.62 -9.98
N PHE A 932 18.53 9.13 -8.89
CA PHE A 932 19.55 8.37 -8.15
C PHE A 932 18.96 7.05 -7.65
N SER A 933 19.67 5.95 -7.95
CA SER A 933 19.27 4.60 -7.61
C SER A 933 20.42 3.85 -6.89
N TRP A 934 20.42 2.52 -6.94
CA TRP A 934 21.36 1.64 -6.25
C TRP A 934 22.82 1.86 -6.66
N GLU A 935 23.10 2.47 -7.82
CA GLU A 935 24.45 2.83 -8.25
C GLU A 935 25.04 3.98 -7.41
N TYR A 936 24.18 4.84 -6.90
CA TYR A 936 24.54 5.97 -6.05
C TYR A 936 24.49 5.62 -4.55
N GLN A 937 23.63 4.66 -4.18
CA GLN A 937 23.30 4.25 -2.80
C GLN A 937 23.08 5.43 -1.86
N THR A 938 22.45 6.50 -2.36
CA THR A 938 22.28 7.74 -1.61
C THR A 938 21.03 7.71 -0.73
N ASP A 939 21.18 7.56 0.58
CA ASP A 939 20.07 7.74 1.53
C ASP A 939 19.82 9.23 1.76
N VAL A 940 18.79 9.74 1.10
CA VAL A 940 18.43 11.15 1.08
C VAL A 940 17.99 11.68 2.46
N ARG A 941 17.55 10.82 3.38
CA ARG A 941 17.15 11.23 4.75
C ARG A 941 18.33 11.42 5.69
N GLY A 942 19.47 10.79 5.39
CA GLY A 942 20.58 10.65 6.34
C GLY A 942 20.43 9.41 7.21
N LEU A 943 21.47 9.10 8.00
CA LEU A 943 21.48 7.96 8.92
C LEU A 943 20.77 8.30 10.24
N GLY A 944 19.80 7.49 10.67
CA GLY A 944 19.13 7.66 11.97
C GLY A 944 17.85 6.82 12.16
N ASP A 945 17.42 6.71 13.43
CA ASP A 945 16.18 6.03 13.83
C ASP A 945 14.94 6.87 13.46
N PHE A 946 13.84 6.19 13.14
CA PHE A 946 12.59 6.82 12.65
C PHE A 946 12.01 7.91 13.57
N PHE A 947 12.14 7.77 14.90
CA PHE A 947 11.57 8.69 15.90
C PHE A 947 12.59 9.64 16.54
N LYS A 948 13.86 9.58 16.15
CA LYS A 948 14.87 10.47 16.71
C LYS A 948 15.04 11.65 15.76
N ASP A 949 15.04 12.84 16.33
CA ASP A 949 15.29 14.12 15.65
C ASP A 949 16.78 14.20 15.23
N THR A 950 17.24 13.28 14.38
CA THR A 950 18.62 13.18 13.92
C THR A 950 18.79 13.97 12.64
N ASP A 951 18.43 15.25 12.72
CA ASP A 951 18.52 16.28 11.69
C ASP A 951 19.96 16.57 11.21
N ILE A 952 20.90 15.65 11.50
CA ILE A 952 22.35 15.78 11.41
C ILE A 952 22.81 15.77 9.93
N TYR A 953 22.08 15.13 9.02
CA TYR A 953 22.52 14.97 7.62
C TYR A 953 21.48 15.34 6.54
N GLY A 954 20.18 15.42 6.84
CA GLY A 954 19.10 15.36 5.83
C GLY A 954 19.31 16.20 4.56
N ALA A 955 19.11 15.57 3.40
CA ALA A 955 19.12 16.25 2.10
C ALA A 955 17.98 17.26 1.99
N ASP A 956 18.16 18.26 1.12
CA ASP A 956 17.19 19.31 0.83
C ASP A 956 17.45 19.88 -0.57
N GLY A 957 16.52 20.64 -1.14
CA GLY A 957 16.66 21.29 -2.44
C GLY A 957 16.79 22.80 -2.33
N MET A 958 17.79 23.39 -2.96
CA MET A 958 17.94 24.85 -3.00
C MET A 958 17.07 25.45 -4.11
N LEU A 959 16.19 26.41 -3.78
CA LEU A 959 15.39 27.16 -4.74
C LEU A 959 16.22 28.33 -5.30
N LEU A 960 17.13 28.00 -6.22
CA LEU A 960 18.04 28.94 -6.86
C LEU A 960 17.40 29.60 -8.10
N GLU A 961 17.68 30.89 -8.30
CA GLU A 961 17.20 31.69 -9.42
C GLU A 961 18.32 32.50 -10.09
N GLY A 962 18.16 32.76 -11.39
CA GLY A 962 19.08 33.57 -12.17
C GLY A 962 19.43 32.91 -13.49
N LYS A 963 19.59 33.72 -14.56
CA LYS A 963 19.99 33.21 -15.89
C LYS A 963 21.40 32.62 -15.91
N ASN A 964 22.20 32.92 -14.89
CA ASN A 964 23.55 32.41 -14.69
C ASN A 964 23.59 31.11 -13.88
N VAL A 965 22.44 30.57 -13.46
CA VAL A 965 22.36 29.32 -12.70
C VAL A 965 21.98 28.18 -13.64
N GLU A 966 22.89 27.23 -13.80
CA GLU A 966 22.61 25.94 -14.41
C GLU A 966 22.29 24.91 -13.33
N HIS A 967 21.13 24.29 -13.44
CA HIS A 967 20.66 23.24 -12.55
C HIS A 967 21.10 21.88 -13.09
N VAL A 968 21.86 21.10 -12.31
CA VAL A 968 22.44 19.81 -12.75
C VAL A 968 21.76 18.62 -12.08
N VAL A 969 21.53 18.74 -10.77
CA VAL A 969 20.77 17.74 -10.01
C VAL A 969 19.55 18.41 -9.38
N GLY A 970 18.35 17.93 -9.72
CA GLY A 970 17.09 18.34 -9.09
C GLY A 970 16.85 17.58 -7.78
N TYR A 971 16.04 18.15 -6.89
CA TYR A 971 15.61 17.53 -5.65
C TYR A 971 14.13 17.81 -5.39
N SER A 972 13.38 16.80 -4.96
CA SER A 972 12.04 16.95 -4.38
C SER A 972 11.75 15.81 -3.38
N HIS A 973 10.66 15.94 -2.64
CA HIS A 973 10.18 14.97 -1.65
C HIS A 973 8.65 14.94 -1.60
N GLY A 974 8.08 13.79 -1.20
CA GLY A 974 6.64 13.61 -1.01
C GLY A 974 5.81 14.20 -2.15
N HIS A 975 4.81 15.00 -1.80
CA HIS A 975 3.97 15.72 -2.76
C HIS A 975 4.43 17.18 -2.99
N ASP A 976 5.66 17.58 -2.63
CA ASP A 976 6.05 18.99 -2.72
C ASP A 976 6.06 19.48 -4.18
N ARG A 977 5.36 20.60 -4.42
CA ARG A 977 5.20 21.22 -5.74
C ARG A 977 6.41 22.07 -6.12
N ARG A 978 7.39 22.22 -5.22
CA ARG A 978 8.64 22.96 -5.45
C ARG A 978 9.75 21.96 -5.69
N ILE A 979 10.36 22.03 -6.87
CA ILE A 979 11.50 21.19 -7.24
C ILE A 979 12.75 22.06 -7.18
N GLY A 980 13.61 21.77 -6.20
CA GLY A 980 14.84 22.49 -5.93
C GLY A 980 16.03 21.88 -6.66
N THR A 981 17.22 22.38 -6.32
CA THR A 981 18.48 21.87 -6.86
C THR A 981 19.43 21.44 -5.77
N ALA A 982 20.05 20.28 -6.00
CA ALA A 982 21.09 19.73 -5.16
C ALA A 982 22.50 20.06 -5.68
N VAL A 983 22.68 20.11 -7.00
CA VAL A 983 23.93 20.51 -7.65
C VAL A 983 23.66 21.56 -8.71
N ALA A 984 24.33 22.72 -8.59
CA ALA A 984 24.25 23.82 -9.55
C ALA A 984 25.64 24.28 -10.01
N VAL A 985 25.71 24.80 -11.24
CA VAL A 985 26.84 25.57 -11.75
C VAL A 985 26.38 27.01 -11.95
N ILE A 986 27.07 27.96 -11.32
CA ILE A 986 26.69 29.37 -11.28
C ILE A 986 27.79 30.20 -11.93
N SER A 987 27.56 30.78 -13.10
CA SER A 987 28.52 31.68 -13.73
C SER A 987 28.63 33.00 -12.95
N TYR A 988 29.85 33.46 -12.67
CA TYR A 988 30.07 34.69 -11.90
C TYR A 988 31.40 35.39 -12.28
N GLY A 989 31.29 36.58 -12.87
CA GLY A 989 32.45 37.30 -13.43
C GLY A 989 33.16 36.48 -14.51
N LYS A 990 34.48 36.28 -14.37
CA LYS A 990 35.27 35.45 -15.30
C LYS A 990 35.22 33.95 -14.99
N GLY A 991 34.83 33.57 -13.78
CA GLY A 991 34.83 32.20 -13.29
C GLY A 991 33.42 31.66 -13.08
N LYS A 992 33.34 30.61 -12.27
CA LYS A 992 32.08 29.92 -11.92
C LYS A 992 32.12 29.35 -10.51
N ILE A 993 30.94 29.04 -9.97
CA ILE A 993 30.77 28.39 -8.67
C ILE A 993 30.02 27.08 -8.90
N ILE A 994 30.58 25.96 -8.45
CA ILE A 994 29.87 24.69 -8.34
C ILE A 994 29.35 24.61 -6.91
N LEU A 995 28.05 24.46 -6.73
CA LEU A 995 27.44 24.32 -5.40
C LEU A 995 26.71 22.99 -5.32
N SER A 996 27.18 22.11 -4.43
CA SER A 996 26.59 20.80 -4.15
C SER A 996 26.13 20.71 -2.70
N ASN A 997 24.95 20.13 -2.50
CA ASN A 997 24.41 19.75 -1.20
C ASN A 997 24.08 18.25 -1.11
N ILE A 998 24.64 17.43 -2.00
CA ILE A 998 24.43 15.98 -1.93
C ILE A 998 24.81 15.51 -0.53
N VAL A 999 23.83 14.94 0.16
CA VAL A 999 23.95 14.55 1.57
C VAL A 999 25.17 13.64 1.81
N GLY A 1000 25.95 13.96 2.85
CA GLY A 1000 27.09 13.15 3.29
C GLY A 1000 28.27 13.15 2.32
N PHE A 1001 28.32 14.04 1.32
CA PHE A 1001 29.35 14.01 0.27
C PHE A 1001 30.77 14.17 0.83
N CYS A 1002 31.04 15.10 1.75
CA CYS A 1002 32.37 15.22 2.35
C CYS A 1002 32.74 13.97 3.15
N ASP A 1003 31.82 13.47 3.99
CA ASP A 1003 32.09 12.29 4.82
C ASP A 1003 32.35 11.03 3.98
N ALA A 1004 31.59 10.86 2.89
CA ALA A 1004 31.71 9.73 1.97
C ALA A 1004 33.10 9.57 1.33
N LEU A 1005 33.92 10.62 1.29
CA LEU A 1005 35.29 10.54 0.75
C LEU A 1005 36.18 9.61 1.59
N THR A 1006 35.92 9.56 2.90
CA THR A 1006 36.74 8.87 3.91
C THR A 1006 35.99 7.82 4.72
N ASP A 1007 34.66 7.88 4.80
CA ASP A 1007 33.80 6.98 5.58
C ASP A 1007 32.85 6.18 4.67
N SER A 1008 32.82 4.85 4.86
CA SER A 1008 31.89 3.95 4.16
C SER A 1008 30.49 3.96 4.75
N ASN A 1009 30.33 4.43 5.98
CA ASN A 1009 29.04 4.61 6.65
C ASN A 1009 28.44 5.99 6.36
N SER A 1010 28.69 6.56 5.18
CA SER A 1010 28.05 7.81 4.76
C SER A 1010 26.70 7.54 4.07
N PRO A 1011 25.76 8.50 4.06
CA PRO A 1011 24.58 8.45 3.20
C PRO A 1011 24.87 8.30 1.71
N LEU A 1012 26.04 8.70 1.19
CA LEU A 1012 26.46 8.55 -0.22
C LEU A 1012 27.55 7.46 -0.36
N HIS A 1013 27.51 6.67 -1.44
CA HIS A 1013 28.54 5.65 -1.68
C HIS A 1013 29.94 6.26 -1.88
N THR A 1014 30.96 5.70 -1.21
CA THR A 1014 32.33 6.22 -1.20
C THR A 1014 32.96 6.35 -2.59
N ALA A 1015 32.84 5.32 -3.44
CA ALA A 1015 33.43 5.37 -4.79
C ALA A 1015 32.75 6.44 -5.67
N VAL A 1016 31.46 6.67 -5.45
CA VAL A 1016 30.68 7.69 -6.16
C VAL A 1016 31.12 9.08 -5.72
N ALA A 1017 31.24 9.32 -4.41
CA ALA A 1017 31.77 10.58 -3.87
C ALA A 1017 33.15 10.92 -4.43
N ARG A 1018 34.07 9.94 -4.44
CA ARG A 1018 35.43 10.13 -4.99
C ARG A 1018 35.41 10.47 -6.47
N ARG A 1019 34.57 9.78 -7.27
CA ARG A 1019 34.40 10.08 -8.69
C ARG A 1019 33.81 11.47 -8.91
N LEU A 1020 32.77 11.85 -8.16
CA LEU A 1020 32.15 13.17 -8.25
C LEU A 1020 33.15 14.28 -7.94
N LEU A 1021 33.93 14.17 -6.87
CA LEU A 1021 34.93 15.18 -6.53
C LEU A 1021 36.00 15.31 -7.64
N CYS A 1022 36.48 14.19 -8.18
CA CYS A 1022 37.40 14.22 -9.31
C CYS A 1022 36.79 14.90 -10.54
N ASN A 1023 35.54 14.58 -10.90
CA ASN A 1023 34.84 15.23 -12.02
C ASN A 1023 34.66 16.74 -11.78
N PHE A 1024 34.36 17.15 -10.54
CA PHE A 1024 34.18 18.56 -10.19
C PHE A 1024 35.50 19.33 -10.36
N ILE A 1025 36.62 18.75 -9.96
CA ILE A 1025 37.96 19.32 -10.13
C ILE A 1025 38.35 19.36 -11.62
N GLN A 1026 38.02 18.34 -12.41
CA GLN A 1026 38.34 18.32 -13.84
C GLN A 1026 37.49 19.29 -14.67
N PHE A 1027 36.25 19.53 -14.25
CA PHE A 1027 35.40 20.54 -14.88
C PHE A 1027 35.84 21.97 -14.56
N ALA A 1028 36.56 22.14 -13.46
CA ALA A 1028 37.03 23.42 -12.94
C ALA A 1028 38.09 24.04 -13.84
#